data_AF-B8DWG0-F1
#
_entry.id   AF-B8DWG0-F1
#
_cell.length_a   1.000
_cell.length_b   1.000
_cell.length_c   1.000
_cell.angle_alpha   90.00
_cell.angle_beta   90.00
_cell.angle_gamma   90.00
#
_symmetry.space_group_name_H-M   'P 1'
#
loop_
_entity.id
_entity.type
_entity.pdbx_description
1 polymer ?
#
loop_
_entity_poly.entity_id
_entity_poly.type
_entity_poly.pdbx_seq_one_letter_code
_entity_poly.pdbx_strand_id
1 'polypeptide(L)'
;MLVELYDLFVESLHQGRKPYLWQTRLMREVVNNGQWMKLISAPTGSGKTAVIDVHLFVNALAGLAALDDIPLPKELNHLLKSLSLDAVPRRMAVTVNRRGIVDDQYLEASAACARINDVASLDDDTESEILKLIAVGLYARQYSELMDRQWTFDQLAFQCQEQGKVVCSAQRLRGGLDDKADMRVWRYKPLECQILCGTPDMIGSRLLFSGYGVSDAAKPIEAALLAYDAVIVVDEAQLSRQFAYTAQQIPRIEACIRQGEPLPVSPLQVVVTTATPSGENISNLQDEQSICGVEEADFKIDLELRRRLRTPRPIQVLSVDDKQIATCMAKESIALQERLGGVVVCFVNTVPRASEVVRRLREALGKDAGDNAVRAFVGPMRDYERDQFVQRLDSTEPLYDAIRGDQSAITQTGLKFVVATQTLEAGIDADFSGMISELAPAASLVQRAGRVNRRGLRPEGPVVICCQNSGKIRGPYMKEDLTAAQMWLESLPVEGLTAWSSVLQPPAPAQLERMVLQRLEWWDVENLSHTSEDVFAEHRAAGRPYPADVDLWLRDDLADRVTPDVAVVIRTLPQDDYLAQRLLATTPPDSRELFPVTSYAMLDALQNKLKGRRAFIMRTNSSENGNAVHLLDGQADSDPTLRSGDVLIVDDGARVFSEGIPMLDPFSKDDKHSKKLQDEITSPGDVFNKCQQSMAVLHANREKQPALYEELSEVLRAETDTDETVEAEYQGIDVSKYPNLQEALNSCAINNHGFRIAFVDGFIDGDSSDSSVFIVLQSSDAADGDQLQEIGRFNRQGPVLLDGPGSHQESVGSRAELFAAKLGFDSRLVADIRTAGLHHDDGKKDPRFQTLLRYRMPNVPAEPLAKSMYRSSSWERAKRIELRLDGWRHEQRSAAECWALDSESLQAHDKELVTRLAGTSHGHGRSMFPMNAQQVIPDAIIQTVSEENGDGSQTIHAIRSAAEELFDAGYWQSIMERTNERYGLWGIAFLETLLRAADVTISMEGR
;
A
#
# COMPACT_ATOMS: atom_id res chain seq x y z
N MET A 1 18.90 -11.17 -30.11
CA MET A 1 19.72 -10.70 -28.98
C MET A 1 18.88 -10.10 -27.87
N LEU A 2 18.44 -8.83 -27.92
CA LEU A 2 17.67 -8.25 -26.79
C LEU A 2 16.36 -9.01 -26.50
N VAL A 3 15.63 -9.40 -27.54
CA VAL A 3 14.40 -10.22 -27.40
C VAL A 3 14.71 -11.58 -26.77
N GLU A 4 15.80 -12.23 -27.18
CA GLU A 4 16.21 -13.53 -26.62
C GLU A 4 16.60 -13.40 -25.14
N LEU A 5 17.24 -12.30 -24.77
CA LEU A 5 17.57 -12.00 -23.37
C LEU A 5 16.31 -11.80 -22.52
N TYR A 6 15.30 -11.11 -23.05
CA TYR A 6 14.01 -10.95 -22.39
C TYR A 6 13.25 -12.27 -22.28
N ASP A 7 13.24 -13.10 -23.33
CA ASP A 7 12.63 -14.42 -23.31
C ASP A 7 13.26 -15.30 -22.21
N LEU A 8 14.59 -15.31 -22.11
CA LEU A 8 15.33 -16.01 -21.05
C LEU A 8 14.99 -15.48 -19.66
N PHE A 9 14.92 -14.16 -19.49
CA PHE A 9 14.55 -13.55 -18.21
C PHE A 9 13.16 -14.00 -17.74
N VAL A 10 12.15 -13.93 -18.62
CA VAL A 10 10.78 -14.35 -18.29
C VAL A 10 10.72 -15.86 -18.02
N GLU A 11 11.46 -16.66 -18.80
CA GLU A 11 11.55 -18.11 -18.62
C GLU A 11 12.15 -18.47 -17.25
N SER A 12 13.24 -17.82 -16.87
CA SER A 12 13.87 -17.98 -15.56
C SER A 12 13.01 -17.45 -14.43
N LEU A 13 12.30 -16.33 -14.60
CA LEU A 13 11.45 -15.75 -13.55
C LEU A 13 10.19 -16.61 -13.27
N HIS A 14 9.61 -17.19 -14.31
CA HIS A 14 8.30 -17.87 -14.26
C HIS A 14 8.35 -19.38 -14.57
N GLN A 15 9.50 -20.04 -14.32
CA GLN A 15 9.66 -21.50 -14.39
C GLN A 15 9.31 -22.10 -15.78
N GLY A 16 9.90 -21.57 -16.84
CA GLY A 16 9.75 -22.11 -18.20
C GLY A 16 8.71 -21.41 -19.07
N ARG A 17 8.05 -20.36 -18.57
CA ARG A 17 7.04 -19.60 -19.34
C ARG A 17 7.72 -18.66 -20.34
N LYS A 18 7.26 -18.67 -21.59
CA LYS A 18 7.70 -17.70 -22.61
C LYS A 18 6.76 -16.50 -22.70
N PRO A 19 7.28 -15.29 -22.98
CA PRO A 19 6.44 -14.13 -23.21
C PRO A 19 5.69 -14.28 -24.54
N TYR A 20 4.47 -13.74 -24.59
CA TYR A 20 3.71 -13.61 -25.83
C TYR A 20 4.28 -12.49 -26.69
N LEU A 21 4.04 -12.53 -28.00
CA LEU A 21 4.58 -11.56 -28.95
C LEU A 21 4.22 -10.12 -28.61
N TRP A 22 3.00 -9.87 -28.15
CA TRP A 22 2.58 -8.52 -27.75
C TRP A 22 3.33 -8.01 -26.52
N GLN A 23 3.76 -8.89 -25.60
CA GLN A 23 4.56 -8.55 -24.43
C GLN A 23 5.99 -8.18 -24.85
N THR A 24 6.54 -8.94 -25.80
CA THR A 24 7.83 -8.62 -26.43
C THR A 24 7.77 -7.30 -27.22
N ARG A 25 6.66 -7.02 -27.92
CA ARG A 25 6.42 -5.72 -28.56
C ARG A 25 6.39 -4.59 -27.53
N LEU A 26 5.64 -4.75 -26.42
CA LEU A 26 5.59 -3.76 -25.35
C LEU A 26 6.99 -3.45 -24.80
N MET A 27 7.77 -4.48 -24.46
CA MET A 27 9.15 -4.31 -23.98
C MET A 27 9.99 -3.51 -24.98
N ARG A 28 9.91 -3.84 -26.28
CA ARG A 28 10.67 -3.14 -27.32
C ARG A 28 10.28 -1.68 -27.44
N GLU A 29 9.00 -1.36 -27.37
CA GLU A 29 8.54 0.03 -27.43
C GLU A 29 9.04 0.84 -26.24
N VAL A 30 8.96 0.29 -25.02
CA VAL A 30 9.49 0.97 -23.82
C VAL A 30 11.00 1.20 -23.94
N VAL A 31 11.76 0.19 -24.38
CA VAL A 31 13.21 0.30 -24.55
C VAL A 31 13.60 1.31 -25.62
N ASN A 32 12.92 1.33 -26.77
CA ASN A 32 13.26 2.20 -27.89
C ASN A 32 12.93 3.67 -27.59
N ASN A 33 11.84 3.93 -26.87
CA ASN A 33 11.32 5.27 -26.65
C ASN A 33 11.72 5.86 -25.29
N GLY A 34 12.20 5.03 -24.35
CA GLY A 34 12.44 5.43 -22.95
C GLY A 34 11.14 5.79 -22.20
N GLN A 35 9.98 5.50 -22.80
CA GLN A 35 8.66 5.88 -22.31
C GLN A 35 7.66 4.74 -22.51
N TRP A 36 6.68 4.68 -21.61
CA TRP A 36 5.58 3.73 -21.68
C TRP A 36 4.50 4.18 -22.67
N MET A 37 3.83 3.19 -23.26
CA MET A 37 2.70 3.39 -24.17
C MET A 37 1.48 3.94 -23.41
N LYS A 38 0.64 4.75 -24.06
CA LYS A 38 -0.55 5.31 -23.40
C LYS A 38 -1.69 4.30 -23.24
N LEU A 39 -1.76 3.29 -24.13
CA LEU A 39 -2.84 2.30 -24.12
C LEU A 39 -2.30 0.87 -24.34
N ILE A 40 -2.70 -0.05 -23.46
CA ILE A 40 -2.53 -1.50 -23.63
C ILE A 40 -3.89 -2.15 -23.92
N SER A 41 -4.07 -2.67 -25.13
CA SER A 41 -5.29 -3.36 -25.56
C SER A 41 -5.07 -4.88 -25.55
N ALA A 42 -5.45 -5.55 -24.47
CA ALA A 42 -5.27 -6.99 -24.33
C ALA A 42 -6.48 -7.65 -23.64
N PRO A 43 -7.13 -8.63 -24.29
CA PRO A 43 -8.25 -9.36 -23.70
C PRO A 43 -7.93 -10.00 -22.35
N THR A 44 -8.97 -10.40 -21.62
CA THR A 44 -8.82 -11.20 -20.40
C THR A 44 -8.09 -12.51 -20.69
N GLY A 45 -7.18 -12.92 -19.80
CA GLY A 45 -6.37 -14.13 -19.97
C GLY A 45 -5.13 -13.99 -20.88
N SER A 46 -4.89 -12.80 -21.46
CA SER A 46 -3.72 -12.53 -22.32
C SER A 46 -2.40 -12.29 -21.58
N GLY A 47 -2.41 -12.30 -20.24
CA GLY A 47 -1.21 -12.10 -19.41
C GLY A 47 -0.81 -10.62 -19.25
N LYS A 48 -1.77 -9.74 -18.92
CA LYS A 48 -1.52 -8.30 -18.73
C LYS A 48 -0.52 -7.97 -17.62
N THR A 49 -0.38 -8.86 -16.63
CA THR A 49 0.56 -8.70 -15.51
C THR A 49 2.02 -8.65 -15.95
N ALA A 50 2.34 -9.06 -17.19
CA ALA A 50 3.68 -8.94 -17.77
C ALA A 50 4.21 -7.49 -17.84
N VAL A 51 3.38 -6.47 -17.60
CA VAL A 51 3.88 -5.10 -17.37
C VAL A 51 4.89 -5.04 -16.22
N ILE A 52 4.74 -5.89 -15.20
CA ILE A 52 5.68 -6.03 -14.08
C ILE A 52 7.04 -6.57 -14.57
N ASP A 53 7.01 -7.63 -15.38
CA ASP A 53 8.21 -8.25 -15.95
C ASP A 53 8.98 -7.24 -16.83
N VAL A 54 8.26 -6.50 -17.69
CA VAL A 54 8.83 -5.44 -18.54
C VAL A 54 9.47 -4.36 -17.67
N HIS A 55 8.80 -3.91 -16.60
CA HIS A 55 9.30 -2.86 -15.72
C HIS A 55 10.62 -3.23 -15.06
N LEU A 56 10.69 -4.43 -14.47
CA LEU A 56 11.90 -4.96 -13.83
C LEU A 56 13.03 -5.11 -14.84
N PHE A 57 12.74 -5.69 -16.00
CA PHE A 57 13.74 -5.92 -17.04
C PHE A 57 14.33 -4.62 -17.57
N VAL A 58 13.50 -3.64 -17.93
CA VAL A 58 13.98 -2.37 -18.52
C VAL A 58 14.76 -1.54 -17.50
N ASN A 59 14.33 -1.49 -16.23
CA ASN A 59 15.09 -0.80 -15.18
C ASN A 59 16.46 -1.46 -14.93
N ALA A 60 16.54 -2.79 -15.01
CA ALA A 60 17.81 -3.49 -14.93
C ALA A 60 18.74 -3.12 -16.10
N LEU A 61 18.20 -3.07 -17.32
CA LEU A 61 18.96 -2.64 -18.50
C LEU A 61 19.45 -1.18 -18.37
N ALA A 62 18.64 -0.29 -17.79
CA ALA A 62 19.03 1.09 -17.55
C ALA A 62 20.23 1.17 -16.60
N GLY A 63 20.27 0.34 -15.54
CA GLY A 63 21.43 0.26 -14.65
C GLY A 63 22.66 -0.38 -15.31
N LEU A 64 22.49 -1.44 -16.10
CA LEU A 64 23.59 -2.07 -16.84
C LEU A 64 24.21 -1.12 -17.87
N ALA A 65 23.39 -0.31 -18.55
CA ALA A 65 23.86 0.66 -19.55
C ALA A 65 24.84 1.70 -18.96
N ALA A 66 24.76 1.95 -17.64
CA ALA A 66 25.67 2.84 -16.92
C ALA A 66 27.04 2.21 -16.60
N LEU A 67 27.24 0.90 -16.83
CA LEU A 67 28.50 0.20 -16.55
C LEU A 67 29.46 0.23 -17.75
N ASP A 68 30.76 0.19 -17.47
CA ASP A 68 31.79 0.20 -18.50
C ASP A 68 31.93 -1.17 -19.19
N ASP A 69 31.96 -2.24 -18.41
CA ASP A 69 31.98 -3.64 -18.83
C ASP A 69 30.73 -4.39 -18.35
N ILE A 70 29.97 -4.91 -19.32
CA ILE A 70 28.78 -5.73 -19.07
C ILE A 70 29.08 -7.11 -19.67
N PRO A 71 28.78 -8.22 -18.99
CA PRO A 71 29.03 -9.59 -19.47
C PRO A 71 28.02 -10.01 -20.55
N LEU A 72 27.80 -9.14 -21.53
CA LEU A 72 26.95 -9.35 -22.69
C LEU A 72 27.79 -9.18 -23.98
N PRO A 73 27.33 -9.73 -25.11
CA PRO A 73 28.01 -9.54 -26.39
C PRO A 73 28.21 -8.05 -26.73
N LYS A 74 29.33 -7.72 -27.39
CA LYS A 74 29.75 -6.32 -27.65
C LYS A 74 28.68 -5.51 -28.39
N GLU A 75 27.98 -6.14 -29.33
CA GLU A 75 26.91 -5.53 -30.10
C GLU A 75 25.73 -5.12 -29.21
N LEU A 76 25.39 -5.95 -28.21
CA LEU A 76 24.33 -5.66 -27.26
C LEU A 76 24.74 -4.57 -26.28
N ASN A 77 26.00 -4.56 -25.82
CA ASN A 77 26.53 -3.47 -24.99
C ASN A 77 26.48 -2.13 -25.72
N HIS A 78 26.86 -2.10 -26.99
CA HIS A 78 26.79 -0.89 -27.79
C HIS A 78 25.34 -0.42 -28.00
N LEU A 79 24.41 -1.36 -28.21
CA LEU A 79 22.99 -1.06 -28.31
C LEU A 79 22.46 -0.45 -27.00
N LEU A 80 22.70 -1.08 -25.85
CA LEU A 80 22.23 -0.59 -24.55
C LEU A 80 22.71 0.85 -24.28
N LYS A 81 23.97 1.17 -24.57
CA LYS A 81 24.53 2.52 -24.41
C LYS A 81 23.99 3.56 -25.41
N SER A 82 23.35 3.11 -26.50
CA SER A 82 22.74 4.00 -27.50
C SER A 82 21.28 4.34 -27.21
N LEU A 83 20.65 3.63 -26.27
CA LEU A 83 19.23 3.77 -25.93
C LEU A 83 19.05 4.79 -24.80
N SER A 84 17.94 5.53 -24.83
CA SER A 84 17.59 6.52 -23.81
C SER A 84 16.91 5.90 -22.59
N LEU A 85 17.55 4.91 -21.97
CA LEU A 85 16.99 4.14 -20.85
C LEU A 85 16.93 4.91 -19.53
N ASP A 86 17.67 6.01 -19.40
CA ASP A 86 17.66 6.81 -18.17
C ASP A 86 16.32 7.48 -17.87
N ALA A 87 15.52 7.74 -18.90
CA ALA A 87 14.19 8.32 -18.78
C ALA A 87 13.11 7.33 -18.33
N VAL A 88 13.43 6.03 -18.28
CA VAL A 88 12.48 5.00 -17.85
C VAL A 88 12.21 5.16 -16.35
N PRO A 89 10.92 5.29 -15.95
CA PRO A 89 10.53 5.39 -14.54
C PRO A 89 11.03 4.22 -13.70
N ARG A 90 11.58 4.51 -12.51
CA ARG A 90 11.99 3.49 -11.53
C ARG A 90 10.80 2.89 -10.77
N ARG A 91 9.70 3.63 -10.67
CA ARG A 91 8.52 3.21 -9.91
C ARG A 91 7.35 2.89 -10.82
N MET A 92 6.72 1.75 -10.62
CA MET A 92 5.46 1.39 -11.26
C MET A 92 4.36 1.31 -10.22
N ALA A 93 3.24 2.02 -10.42
CA ALA A 93 2.01 1.75 -9.67
C ALA A 93 1.01 1.02 -10.56
N VAL A 94 0.64 -0.21 -10.19
CA VAL A 94 -0.41 -0.99 -10.85
C VAL A 94 -1.71 -0.76 -10.09
N THR A 95 -2.72 -0.29 -10.80
CA THR A 95 -3.98 0.16 -10.22
C THR A 95 -5.16 -0.53 -10.86
N VAL A 96 -6.11 -0.96 -10.03
CA VAL A 96 -7.32 -1.65 -10.50
C VAL A 96 -8.44 -1.46 -9.50
N ASN A 97 -9.67 -1.21 -9.99
CA ASN A 97 -10.82 -0.96 -9.13
C ASN A 97 -11.43 -2.22 -8.51
N ARG A 98 -10.57 -3.15 -8.07
CA ARG A 98 -10.95 -4.44 -7.48
C ARG A 98 -9.86 -4.91 -6.51
N ARG A 99 -10.16 -4.87 -5.21
CA ARG A 99 -9.23 -5.26 -4.14
C ARG A 99 -8.62 -6.65 -4.35
N GLY A 100 -9.41 -7.62 -4.79
CA GLY A 100 -8.93 -8.97 -5.07
C GLY A 100 -7.85 -9.04 -6.17
N ILE A 101 -7.95 -8.22 -7.24
CA ILE A 101 -6.88 -8.16 -8.25
C ILE A 101 -5.63 -7.49 -7.68
N VAL A 102 -5.79 -6.43 -6.88
CA VAL A 102 -4.64 -5.75 -6.25
C VAL A 102 -3.78 -6.74 -5.47
N ASP A 103 -4.43 -7.66 -4.73
CA ASP A 103 -3.73 -8.71 -3.99
C ASP A 103 -2.96 -9.66 -4.90
N ASP A 104 -3.61 -10.17 -5.96
CA ASP A 104 -2.97 -11.05 -6.94
C ASP A 104 -1.75 -10.37 -7.60
N GLN A 105 -1.89 -9.11 -8.02
CA GLN A 105 -0.82 -8.32 -8.62
C GLN A 105 0.34 -8.10 -7.65
N TYR A 106 0.03 -7.77 -6.39
CA TYR A 106 1.04 -7.63 -5.34
C TYR A 106 1.79 -8.93 -5.11
N LEU A 107 1.08 -10.06 -5.07
CA LEU A 107 1.67 -11.36 -4.85
C LEU A 107 2.57 -11.81 -6.02
N GLU A 108 2.16 -11.54 -7.26
CA GLU A 108 2.98 -11.80 -8.45
C GLU A 108 4.24 -10.92 -8.45
N ALA A 109 4.09 -9.62 -8.17
CA ALA A 109 5.22 -8.69 -8.04
C ALA A 109 6.17 -9.07 -6.89
N SER A 110 5.63 -9.43 -5.73
CA SER A 110 6.39 -9.83 -4.55
C SER A 110 7.16 -11.13 -4.80
N ALA A 111 6.56 -12.11 -5.47
CA ALA A 111 7.24 -13.33 -5.87
C ALA A 111 8.37 -13.07 -6.88
N ALA A 112 8.15 -12.17 -7.84
CA ALA A 112 9.17 -11.78 -8.81
C ALA A 112 10.36 -11.08 -8.12
N CYS A 113 10.08 -10.08 -7.27
CA CYS A 113 11.12 -9.38 -6.50
C CYS A 113 11.87 -10.33 -5.56
N ALA A 114 11.16 -11.21 -4.84
CA ALA A 114 11.77 -12.20 -3.96
C ALA A 114 12.74 -13.10 -4.72
N ARG A 115 12.33 -13.64 -5.89
CA ARG A 115 13.19 -14.50 -6.71
C ARG A 115 14.44 -13.78 -7.22
N ILE A 116 14.32 -12.50 -7.61
CA ILE A 116 15.47 -11.69 -8.03
C ILE A 116 16.41 -11.38 -6.85
N ASN A 117 15.84 -11.02 -5.70
CA ASN A 117 16.60 -10.73 -4.48
C ASN A 117 17.28 -11.99 -3.91
N ASP A 118 16.64 -13.17 -3.98
CA ASP A 118 17.20 -14.44 -3.50
C ASP A 118 18.42 -14.88 -4.32
N VAL A 119 18.41 -14.68 -5.64
CA VAL A 119 19.51 -15.05 -6.53
C VAL A 119 20.77 -14.20 -6.29
N ALA A 120 20.62 -13.02 -5.69
CA ALA A 120 21.76 -12.27 -5.17
C ALA A 120 22.53 -13.04 -4.06
N SER A 121 22.04 -14.19 -3.57
CA SER A 121 22.67 -14.98 -2.51
C SER A 121 23.20 -16.38 -2.93
N LEU A 122 23.06 -16.79 -4.20
CA LEU A 122 23.35 -18.17 -4.65
C LEU A 122 24.56 -18.31 -5.60
N ASP A 123 25.25 -19.45 -5.52
CA ASP A 123 26.36 -19.86 -6.43
C ASP A 123 25.87 -20.26 -7.84
N ASP A 124 26.81 -20.33 -8.80
CA ASP A 124 26.58 -20.42 -10.25
C ASP A 124 25.86 -21.68 -10.76
N ASP A 125 24.63 -21.48 -11.28
CA ASP A 125 23.98 -22.31 -12.30
C ASP A 125 23.47 -21.38 -13.43
N THR A 126 23.32 -21.89 -14.65
CA THR A 126 22.90 -21.15 -15.86
C THR A 126 21.54 -20.42 -15.72
N GLU A 127 20.55 -20.98 -15.00
CA GLU A 127 19.29 -20.26 -14.67
C GLU A 127 19.53 -19.09 -13.70
N SER A 128 20.60 -19.17 -12.91
CA SER A 128 21.05 -18.13 -11.98
C SER A 128 21.70 -16.97 -12.72
N GLU A 129 22.36 -17.19 -13.87
CA GLU A 129 23.16 -16.15 -14.56
C GLU A 129 22.33 -14.96 -15.06
N ILE A 130 21.17 -15.18 -15.69
CA ILE A 130 20.32 -14.07 -16.18
C ILE A 130 19.69 -13.31 -15.01
N LEU A 131 19.24 -14.01 -13.96
CA LEU A 131 18.67 -13.35 -12.79
C LEU A 131 19.74 -12.58 -11.99
N LYS A 132 20.98 -13.08 -11.94
CA LYS A 132 22.15 -12.34 -11.43
C LYS A 132 22.41 -11.08 -12.24
N LEU A 133 22.43 -11.17 -13.57
CA LEU A 133 22.59 -10.01 -14.45
C LEU A 133 21.52 -8.94 -14.19
N ILE A 134 20.26 -9.35 -14.05
CA ILE A 134 19.14 -8.45 -13.74
C ILE A 134 19.27 -7.85 -12.33
N ALA A 135 19.62 -8.66 -11.33
CA ALA A 135 19.83 -8.17 -9.97
C ALA A 135 20.96 -7.13 -9.91
N VAL A 136 22.09 -7.38 -10.57
CA VAL A 136 23.21 -6.42 -10.65
C VAL A 136 22.82 -5.17 -11.43
N GLY A 137 22.03 -5.29 -12.50
CA GLY A 137 21.48 -4.15 -13.22
C GLY A 137 20.60 -3.27 -12.34
N LEU A 138 19.66 -3.86 -11.61
CA LEU A 138 18.81 -3.14 -10.66
C LEU A 138 19.62 -2.53 -9.52
N TYR A 139 20.63 -3.26 -9.02
CA TYR A 139 21.57 -2.75 -8.03
C TYR A 139 22.32 -1.52 -8.58
N ALA A 140 22.88 -1.58 -9.79
CA ALA A 140 23.56 -0.46 -10.42
C ALA A 140 22.62 0.75 -10.66
N ARG A 141 21.33 0.49 -10.89
CA ARG A 141 20.31 1.55 -11.06
C ARG A 141 20.07 2.35 -9.77
N GLN A 142 20.18 1.70 -8.61
CA GLN A 142 20.02 2.33 -7.29
C GLN A 142 21.33 2.79 -6.64
N TYR A 143 22.46 2.13 -6.94
CA TYR A 143 23.63 2.20 -6.08
C TYR A 143 24.32 3.56 -6.14
N SER A 144 24.50 4.09 -4.94
CA SER A 144 24.84 5.47 -4.68
C SER A 144 26.33 5.75 -4.91
N GLU A 145 27.21 4.86 -4.46
CA GLU A 145 28.67 5.05 -4.45
C GLU A 145 29.35 4.89 -5.83
N LEU A 146 28.55 4.88 -6.90
CA LEU A 146 28.99 4.77 -8.29
C LEU A 146 29.56 6.09 -8.87
N MET A 147 29.65 7.17 -8.10
CA MET A 147 30.09 8.48 -8.63
C MET A 147 31.61 8.66 -8.69
N ASP A 148 32.36 8.05 -7.75
CA ASP A 148 33.81 8.33 -7.60
C ASP A 148 34.73 7.25 -8.16
N ARG A 149 34.19 6.11 -8.62
CA ARG A 149 34.98 4.98 -9.14
C ARG A 149 34.32 4.37 -10.38
N GLN A 150 35.14 3.95 -11.35
CA GLN A 150 34.69 3.05 -12.41
C GLN A 150 34.51 1.66 -11.78
N TRP A 151 33.27 1.17 -11.79
CA TRP A 151 32.92 -0.13 -11.24
C TRP A 151 32.80 -1.15 -12.35
N THR A 152 33.41 -2.32 -12.15
CA THR A 152 33.19 -3.45 -13.03
C THR A 152 31.96 -4.27 -12.64
N PHE A 153 31.41 -5.03 -13.58
CA PHE A 153 30.29 -5.93 -13.29
C PHE A 153 30.59 -6.86 -12.10
N ASP A 154 31.77 -7.50 -12.10
CA ASP A 154 32.16 -8.45 -11.06
C ASP A 154 32.26 -7.80 -9.68
N GLN A 155 32.70 -6.54 -9.60
CA GLN A 155 32.77 -5.80 -8.34
C GLN A 155 31.39 -5.49 -7.78
N LEU A 156 30.45 -5.11 -8.64
CA LEU A 156 29.07 -4.85 -8.23
C LEU A 156 28.31 -6.12 -7.90
N ALA A 157 28.54 -7.19 -8.65
CA ALA A 157 28.00 -8.51 -8.34
C ALA A 157 28.43 -8.97 -6.95
N PHE A 158 29.72 -8.82 -6.62
CA PHE A 158 30.25 -9.13 -5.30
C PHE A 158 29.62 -8.26 -4.19
N GLN A 159 29.49 -6.94 -4.41
CA GLN A 159 28.85 -6.04 -3.43
C GLN A 159 27.36 -6.35 -3.24
N CYS A 160 26.65 -6.65 -4.32
CA CYS A 160 25.25 -7.07 -4.29
C CYS A 160 25.08 -8.34 -3.45
N GLN A 161 26.02 -9.29 -3.56
CA GLN A 161 26.04 -10.53 -2.78
C GLN A 161 26.39 -10.31 -1.31
N GLU A 162 27.50 -9.64 -1.00
CA GLU A 162 27.98 -9.48 0.38
C GLU A 162 27.03 -8.66 1.25
N GLN A 163 26.37 -7.64 0.67
CA GLN A 163 25.53 -6.73 1.45
C GLN A 163 24.09 -7.23 1.62
N GLY A 164 23.71 -8.36 1.01
CA GLY A 164 22.36 -8.93 1.09
C GLY A 164 21.26 -7.92 0.74
N LYS A 165 21.56 -7.00 -0.20
CA LYS A 165 20.73 -5.82 -0.44
C LYS A 165 19.51 -6.14 -1.30
N VAL A 166 18.37 -5.60 -0.89
CA VAL A 166 17.16 -5.54 -1.70
C VAL A 166 17.46 -4.70 -2.95
N VAL A 167 17.29 -5.29 -4.15
CA VAL A 167 17.51 -4.60 -5.43
C VAL A 167 16.22 -4.11 -6.07
N CYS A 168 15.09 -4.68 -5.64
CA CYS A 168 13.76 -4.26 -6.00
C CYS A 168 12.74 -4.66 -4.94
N SER A 169 11.66 -3.90 -4.83
CA SER A 169 10.59 -4.17 -3.89
C SER A 169 9.20 -4.08 -4.52
N ALA A 170 8.29 -4.87 -3.96
CA ALA A 170 6.87 -4.79 -4.25
C ALA A 170 6.14 -4.42 -2.97
N GLN A 171 5.21 -3.47 -3.05
CA GLN A 171 4.43 -2.99 -1.92
C GLN A 171 2.95 -2.97 -2.27
N ARG A 172 2.12 -3.29 -1.28
CA ARG A 172 0.67 -3.18 -1.37
C ARG A 172 0.22 -1.94 -0.62
N LEU A 173 -0.57 -1.08 -1.25
CA LEU A 173 -1.10 0.14 -0.63
C LEU A 173 -2.58 -0.04 -0.30
N ARG A 174 -2.91 -0.02 1.00
CA ARG A 174 -4.27 -0.14 1.55
C ARG A 174 -4.57 0.97 2.57
N GLY A 175 -5.85 1.13 2.88
CA GLY A 175 -6.34 2.10 3.85
C GLY A 175 -6.29 1.53 5.27
N GLY A 176 -5.79 2.33 6.21
CA GLY A 176 -5.93 2.11 7.65
C GLY A 176 -5.30 0.82 8.16
N LEU A 177 -3.95 0.80 8.31
CA LEU A 177 -3.11 -0.16 9.07
C LEU A 177 -2.05 -0.93 8.25
N ASP A 178 -1.48 -0.34 7.20
CA ASP A 178 -0.17 -0.80 6.70
C ASP A 178 0.93 -0.30 7.64
N ASP A 179 1.00 -0.88 8.86
CA ASP A 179 1.92 -0.52 9.97
C ASP A 179 3.19 -1.41 10.00
N LYS A 180 3.40 -2.30 9.04
CA LYS A 180 4.72 -2.95 8.90
C LYS A 180 5.74 -1.86 8.56
N ALA A 181 6.73 -1.65 9.42
CA ALA A 181 7.84 -0.72 9.17
C ALA A 181 8.44 -0.94 7.77
N ASP A 182 8.64 -2.20 7.38
CA ASP A 182 9.12 -2.63 6.06
C ASP A 182 8.25 -2.16 4.88
N MET A 183 6.95 -1.93 5.09
CA MET A 183 6.00 -1.51 4.04
C MET A 183 5.94 0.00 3.82
N ARG A 184 6.62 0.80 4.67
CA ARG A 184 6.73 2.28 4.49
C ARG A 184 8.12 2.73 4.05
N VAL A 185 9.11 1.83 4.12
CA VAL A 185 10.51 2.10 3.70
C VAL A 185 10.63 2.59 2.27
N TRP A 186 9.69 2.20 1.38
CA TRP A 186 9.70 2.62 -0.03
C TRP A 186 9.74 4.15 -0.20
N ARG A 187 9.16 4.91 0.74
CA ARG A 187 9.17 6.39 0.79
C ARG A 187 10.57 6.98 0.83
N TYR A 188 11.50 6.25 1.42
CA TYR A 188 12.87 6.70 1.68
C TYR A 188 13.89 6.07 0.73
N LYS A 189 13.42 5.39 -0.33
CA LYS A 189 14.25 4.72 -1.34
C LYS A 189 13.98 5.27 -2.74
N PRO A 190 14.20 6.57 -3.00
CA PRO A 190 13.80 7.22 -4.25
C PRO A 190 14.45 6.60 -5.49
N LEU A 191 15.65 6.02 -5.38
CA LEU A 191 16.40 5.41 -6.48
C LEU A 191 16.13 3.91 -6.70
N GLU A 192 15.36 3.27 -5.83
CA GLU A 192 15.08 1.83 -5.94
C GLU A 192 14.03 1.55 -7.02
N CYS A 193 14.16 0.43 -7.73
CA CYS A 193 13.12 -0.06 -8.62
C CYS A 193 11.95 -0.63 -7.80
N GLN A 194 10.79 0.00 -7.88
CA GLN A 194 9.65 -0.29 -7.00
C GLN A 194 8.38 -0.61 -7.78
N ILE A 195 7.58 -1.55 -7.26
CA ILE A 195 6.25 -1.88 -7.76
C ILE A 195 5.22 -1.65 -6.64
N LEU A 196 4.28 -0.74 -6.86
CA LEU A 196 3.21 -0.40 -5.93
C LEU A 196 1.89 -0.96 -6.47
N CYS A 197 1.17 -1.75 -5.69
CA CYS A 197 -0.13 -2.29 -6.06
C CYS A 197 -1.21 -1.67 -5.17
N GLY A 198 -2.21 -1.03 -5.77
CA GLY A 198 -3.27 -0.34 -5.01
C GLY A 198 -4.55 -0.14 -5.81
N THR A 199 -5.63 0.24 -5.14
CA THR A 199 -6.83 0.69 -5.83
C THR A 199 -6.64 2.13 -6.36
N PRO A 200 -7.47 2.57 -7.33
CA PRO A 200 -7.52 3.97 -7.78
C PRO A 200 -7.64 4.96 -6.62
N ASP A 201 -8.46 4.68 -5.62
CA ASP A 201 -8.59 5.50 -4.41
C ASP A 201 -7.28 5.58 -3.61
N MET A 202 -6.55 4.45 -3.46
CA MET A 202 -5.31 4.41 -2.69
C MET A 202 -4.16 5.13 -3.38
N ILE A 203 -4.00 4.94 -4.68
CA ILE A 203 -2.93 5.60 -5.46
C ILE A 203 -3.30 7.06 -5.76
N GLY A 204 -4.54 7.30 -6.14
CA GLY A 204 -5.04 8.62 -6.51
C GLY A 204 -5.11 9.60 -5.36
N SER A 205 -5.55 9.17 -4.18
CA SER A 205 -5.53 10.05 -2.99
C SER A 205 -4.11 10.51 -2.65
N ARG A 206 -3.11 9.62 -2.79
CA ARG A 206 -1.69 9.93 -2.55
C ARG A 206 -1.13 10.91 -3.59
N LEU A 207 -1.42 10.69 -4.87
CA LEU A 207 -1.11 11.65 -5.93
C LEU A 207 -1.67 13.06 -5.66
N LEU A 208 -2.83 13.14 -5.03
CA LEU A 208 -3.55 14.36 -4.71
C LEU A 208 -3.23 14.89 -3.29
N PHE A 209 -2.05 14.60 -2.75
CA PHE A 209 -1.61 15.06 -1.43
C PHE A 209 -2.58 14.73 -0.28
N SER A 210 -3.44 13.73 -0.46
CA SER A 210 -4.56 13.41 0.43
C SER A 210 -4.59 11.92 0.78
N GLY A 211 -3.43 11.27 0.81
CA GLY A 211 -3.30 9.83 0.99
C GLY A 211 -4.04 9.29 2.22
N TYR A 212 -4.90 8.29 2.01
CA TYR A 212 -5.63 7.64 3.10
C TYR A 212 -4.69 6.88 4.05
N GLY A 213 -4.79 7.15 5.36
CA GLY A 213 -3.94 6.54 6.39
C GLY A 213 -2.48 7.03 6.37
N VAL A 214 -2.23 8.22 5.82
CA VAL A 214 -0.90 8.82 5.67
C VAL A 214 -0.75 10.05 6.59
N SER A 215 0.44 10.29 7.14
CA SER A 215 0.73 11.51 7.91
C SER A 215 0.76 12.75 7.05
N ASP A 216 0.38 13.86 7.67
CA ASP A 216 0.49 15.20 7.10
C ASP A 216 1.90 15.46 6.55
N ALA A 217 2.91 15.02 7.30
CA ALA A 217 4.30 15.03 6.89
C ALA A 217 4.62 14.06 5.73
N ALA A 218 3.97 12.90 5.61
CA ALA A 218 4.26 11.92 4.56
C ALA A 218 3.45 12.11 3.27
N LYS A 219 2.30 12.78 3.31
CA LYS A 219 1.48 13.14 2.13
C LYS A 219 2.30 13.75 0.98
N PRO A 220 3.17 14.76 1.19
CA PRO A 220 3.97 15.33 0.11
C PRO A 220 5.00 14.35 -0.45
N ILE A 221 5.55 13.44 0.39
CA ILE A 221 6.49 12.41 -0.08
C ILE A 221 5.80 11.45 -1.05
N GLU A 222 4.65 10.90 -0.64
CA GLU A 222 3.96 9.91 -1.47
C GLU A 222 3.40 10.55 -2.76
N ALA A 223 2.91 11.79 -2.68
CA ALA A 223 2.49 12.55 -3.85
C ALA A 223 3.63 12.73 -4.85
N ALA A 224 4.80 13.15 -4.36
CA ALA A 224 5.97 13.39 -5.20
C ALA A 224 6.51 12.11 -5.85
N LEU A 225 6.66 11.03 -5.08
CA LEU A 225 7.19 9.76 -5.59
C LEU A 225 6.27 9.08 -6.60
N LEU A 226 4.97 9.37 -6.58
CA LEU A 226 4.00 8.89 -7.57
C LEU A 226 3.86 9.84 -8.77
N ALA A 227 4.28 11.10 -8.65
CA ALA A 227 4.21 12.11 -9.71
C ALA A 227 5.50 12.23 -10.54
N TYR A 228 6.66 11.85 -9.98
CA TYR A 228 7.97 11.87 -10.63
C TYR A 228 8.65 10.51 -10.57
N ASP A 229 9.40 10.18 -11.63
CA ASP A 229 10.09 8.89 -11.82
C ASP A 229 9.14 7.69 -11.69
N ALA A 230 7.88 7.89 -12.10
CA ALA A 230 6.78 6.94 -11.92
C ALA A 230 5.98 6.69 -13.20
N VAL A 231 5.54 5.44 -13.37
CA VAL A 231 4.52 5.01 -14.33
C VAL A 231 3.31 4.44 -13.59
N ILE A 232 2.11 4.84 -13.98
CA ILE A 232 0.86 4.30 -13.44
C ILE A 232 0.14 3.49 -14.51
N VAL A 233 -0.08 2.22 -14.23
CA VAL A 233 -0.87 1.31 -15.05
C VAL A 233 -2.29 1.26 -14.48
N VAL A 234 -3.25 1.88 -15.18
CA VAL A 234 -4.67 1.83 -14.85
C VAL A 234 -5.31 0.64 -15.55
N ASP A 235 -5.33 -0.50 -14.86
CA ASP A 235 -5.99 -1.72 -15.32
C ASP A 235 -7.51 -1.62 -15.15
N GLU A 236 -8.22 -2.19 -16.12
CA GLU A 236 -9.68 -2.08 -16.24
C GLU A 236 -10.18 -0.62 -16.18
N ALA A 237 -9.53 0.31 -16.88
CA ALA A 237 -9.81 1.75 -16.78
C ALA A 237 -11.28 2.14 -17.06
N GLN A 238 -12.05 1.29 -17.74
CA GLN A 238 -13.50 1.45 -17.87
C GLN A 238 -14.26 1.47 -16.52
N LEU A 239 -13.65 0.97 -15.44
CA LEU A 239 -14.17 1.00 -14.06
C LEU A 239 -13.65 2.21 -13.27
N SER A 240 -12.75 3.02 -13.83
CA SER A 240 -12.09 4.15 -13.15
C SER A 240 -11.74 5.27 -14.12
N ARG A 241 -12.72 5.70 -14.92
CA ARG A 241 -12.52 6.70 -15.98
C ARG A 241 -12.08 8.05 -15.40
N GLN A 242 -12.63 8.43 -14.25
CA GLN A 242 -12.24 9.64 -13.52
C GLN A 242 -10.78 9.63 -13.14
N PHE A 243 -10.33 8.57 -12.46
CA PHE A 243 -8.97 8.46 -11.98
C PHE A 243 -7.99 8.46 -13.15
N ALA A 244 -8.29 7.71 -14.22
CA ALA A 244 -7.48 7.74 -15.44
C ALA A 244 -7.37 9.16 -16.02
N TYR A 245 -8.49 9.89 -16.08
CA TYR A 245 -8.52 11.27 -16.57
C TYR A 245 -7.72 12.24 -15.67
N THR A 246 -7.84 12.09 -14.35
CA THR A 246 -7.10 12.87 -13.34
C THR A 246 -5.60 12.61 -13.42
N ALA A 247 -5.18 11.34 -13.48
CA ALA A 247 -3.78 10.97 -13.60
C ALA A 247 -3.15 11.58 -14.85
N GLN A 248 -3.89 11.63 -15.97
CA GLN A 248 -3.45 12.28 -17.21
C GLN A 248 -3.31 13.82 -17.08
N GLN A 249 -3.98 14.46 -16.12
CA GLN A 249 -3.83 15.91 -15.90
C GLN A 249 -2.53 16.26 -15.17
N ILE A 250 -1.96 15.37 -14.36
CA ILE A 250 -0.75 15.63 -13.57
C ILE A 250 0.45 16.03 -14.46
N PRO A 251 0.87 15.23 -15.46
CA PRO A 251 1.96 15.63 -16.33
C PRO A 251 1.63 16.88 -17.16
N ARG A 252 0.34 17.15 -17.46
CA ARG A 252 -0.09 18.38 -18.12
C ARG A 252 0.13 19.60 -17.22
N ILE A 253 -0.20 19.49 -15.93
CA ILE A 253 -0.03 20.58 -14.96
C ILE A 253 1.46 20.84 -14.73
N GLU A 254 2.26 19.79 -14.54
CA GLU A 254 3.72 19.92 -14.36
C GLU A 254 4.44 20.40 -15.64
N ALA A 255 3.90 20.13 -16.84
CA ALA A 255 4.41 20.74 -18.07
C ALA A 255 4.10 22.25 -18.20
N CYS A 256 3.22 22.78 -17.35
CA CYS A 256 2.78 24.18 -17.35
C CYS A 256 3.38 25.01 -16.20
N ILE A 257 4.51 24.59 -15.63
CA ILE A 257 5.25 25.37 -14.63
C ILE A 257 5.48 26.80 -15.15
N ARG A 258 5.21 27.79 -14.30
CA ARG A 258 5.11 29.21 -14.70
C ARG A 258 6.45 29.90 -14.79
N GLN A 259 7.39 29.51 -13.95
CA GLN A 259 8.74 30.07 -13.86
C GLN A 259 9.74 28.90 -13.81
N GLY A 260 10.92 29.00 -14.40
CA GLY A 260 11.92 27.90 -14.34
C GLY A 260 11.79 26.82 -15.43
N GLU A 261 12.56 25.75 -15.27
CA GLU A 261 12.66 24.63 -16.21
C GLU A 261 12.13 23.35 -15.54
N PRO A 262 11.48 22.44 -16.30
CA PRO A 262 11.07 21.15 -15.76
C PRO A 262 12.26 20.39 -15.19
N LEU A 263 12.04 19.67 -14.07
CA LEU A 263 13.06 18.78 -13.53
C LEU A 263 13.48 17.75 -14.60
N PRO A 264 14.75 17.34 -14.69
CA PRO A 264 15.22 16.38 -15.69
C PRO A 264 14.83 14.92 -15.35
N VAL A 265 13.82 14.75 -14.50
CA VAL A 265 13.22 13.48 -14.12
C VAL A 265 11.88 13.36 -14.82
N SER A 266 11.58 12.17 -15.37
CA SER A 266 10.31 11.96 -16.07
C SER A 266 9.13 12.30 -15.14
N PRO A 267 8.20 13.18 -15.55
CA PRO A 267 6.92 13.30 -14.87
C PRO A 267 6.12 12.01 -15.06
N LEU A 268 5.01 11.91 -14.33
CA LEU A 268 4.12 10.76 -14.32
C LEU A 268 3.74 10.31 -15.74
N GLN A 269 4.07 9.06 -16.06
CA GLN A 269 3.58 8.38 -17.26
C GLN A 269 2.31 7.58 -16.93
N VAL A 270 1.28 7.67 -17.76
CA VAL A 270 -0.01 7.00 -17.51
C VAL A 270 -0.31 6.02 -18.64
N VAL A 271 -0.48 4.76 -18.26
CA VAL A 271 -0.81 3.64 -19.14
C VAL A 271 -2.21 3.16 -18.81
N VAL A 272 -3.15 3.29 -19.74
CA VAL A 272 -4.48 2.71 -19.59
C VAL A 272 -4.47 1.29 -20.14
N THR A 273 -5.06 0.32 -19.45
CA THR A 273 -5.28 -1.01 -20.02
C THR A 273 -6.76 -1.35 -20.10
N THR A 274 -7.14 -2.04 -21.19
CA THR A 274 -8.52 -2.44 -21.40
C THR A 274 -8.62 -3.81 -22.07
N ALA A 275 -9.64 -4.58 -21.67
CA ALA A 275 -10.01 -5.84 -22.31
C ALA A 275 -10.92 -5.64 -23.53
N THR A 276 -11.57 -4.46 -23.64
CA THR A 276 -12.55 -4.13 -24.67
C THR A 276 -12.34 -2.68 -25.06
N PRO A 277 -11.53 -2.39 -26.08
CA PRO A 277 -11.31 -1.01 -26.53
C PRO A 277 -12.61 -0.48 -27.14
N SER A 278 -13.42 0.22 -26.36
CA SER A 278 -14.56 0.99 -26.89
C SER A 278 -14.02 2.23 -27.62
N GLY A 279 -14.72 2.66 -28.69
CA GLY A 279 -14.25 3.72 -29.59
C GLY A 279 -13.95 5.07 -28.93
N GLU A 280 -14.53 5.39 -27.78
CA GLU A 280 -14.25 6.64 -27.04
C GLU A 280 -12.82 6.69 -26.46
N ASN A 281 -12.25 5.56 -26.06
CA ASN A 281 -10.88 5.49 -25.53
C ASN A 281 -9.82 5.64 -26.64
N ILE A 282 -10.19 5.32 -27.89
CA ILE A 282 -9.31 5.41 -29.06
C ILE A 282 -9.46 6.78 -29.75
N SER A 283 -10.66 7.38 -29.78
CA SER A 283 -10.89 8.64 -30.52
C SER A 283 -10.15 9.85 -29.94
N ASN A 284 -9.75 9.80 -28.66
CA ASN A 284 -8.95 10.86 -28.02
C ASN A 284 -7.43 10.66 -28.18
N LEU A 285 -6.97 9.51 -28.70
CA LEU A 285 -5.57 9.23 -29.00
C LEU A 285 -5.34 9.47 -30.49
N GLN A 286 -4.80 10.64 -30.84
CA GLN A 286 -4.52 11.01 -32.24
C GLN A 286 -3.34 10.23 -32.86
N ASP A 287 -2.54 9.52 -32.05
CA ASP A 287 -1.35 8.78 -32.48
C ASP A 287 -1.52 7.26 -32.32
N GLU A 288 -1.60 6.54 -33.44
CA GLU A 288 -1.57 5.06 -33.48
C GLU A 288 -0.29 4.49 -32.84
N GLN A 289 0.79 5.27 -32.79
CA GLN A 289 2.08 4.92 -32.15
C GLN A 289 2.01 4.84 -30.61
N SER A 290 0.87 5.14 -29.98
CA SER A 290 0.70 5.08 -28.52
C SER A 290 -0.06 3.85 -28.01
N ILE A 291 -0.33 2.85 -28.88
CA ILE A 291 -1.13 1.66 -28.56
C ILE A 291 -0.27 0.39 -28.72
N CYS A 292 -0.28 -0.48 -27.71
CA CYS A 292 0.28 -1.83 -27.80
C CYS A 292 -0.77 -2.88 -27.39
N GLY A 293 -0.84 -4.02 -28.06
CA GLY A 293 -1.88 -5.01 -27.77
C GLY A 293 -1.72 -6.33 -28.49
N VAL A 294 -2.67 -7.24 -28.24
CA VAL A 294 -2.77 -8.52 -28.94
C VAL A 294 -3.28 -8.28 -30.36
N GLU A 295 -2.58 -8.84 -31.35
CA GLU A 295 -2.93 -8.75 -32.76
C GLU A 295 -3.35 -10.12 -33.30
N GLU A 296 -4.19 -10.16 -34.34
CA GLU A 296 -4.59 -11.43 -34.95
C GLU A 296 -3.40 -12.23 -35.52
N ALA A 297 -2.35 -11.52 -35.95
CA ALA A 297 -1.12 -12.13 -36.44
C ALA A 297 -0.39 -12.95 -35.36
N ASP A 298 -0.56 -12.61 -34.08
CA ASP A 298 0.11 -13.28 -32.96
C ASP A 298 -0.31 -14.76 -32.86
N PHE A 299 -1.54 -15.08 -33.24
CA PHE A 299 -2.11 -16.43 -33.17
C PHE A 299 -1.45 -17.45 -34.10
N LYS A 300 -0.58 -17.00 -35.01
CA LYS A 300 0.25 -17.89 -35.84
C LYS A 300 1.40 -18.50 -35.04
N ILE A 301 1.88 -17.79 -34.03
CA ILE A 301 3.05 -18.16 -33.23
C ILE A 301 2.59 -18.55 -31.81
N ASP A 302 1.79 -17.70 -31.18
CA ASP A 302 1.28 -17.89 -29.81
C ASP A 302 0.07 -18.83 -29.81
N LEU A 303 0.32 -20.12 -30.03
CA LEU A 303 -0.72 -21.15 -30.11
C LEU A 303 -1.49 -21.30 -28.79
N GLU A 304 -0.82 -21.12 -27.65
CA GLU A 304 -1.48 -21.14 -26.35
C GLU A 304 -2.42 -19.94 -26.19
N LEU A 305 -1.97 -18.73 -26.54
CA LEU A 305 -2.80 -17.52 -26.51
C LEU A 305 -3.99 -17.67 -27.45
N ARG A 306 -3.77 -18.20 -28.65
CA ARG A 306 -4.85 -18.52 -29.61
C ARG A 306 -5.90 -19.42 -28.99
N ARG A 307 -5.49 -20.49 -28.30
CA ARG A 307 -6.40 -21.42 -27.63
C ARG A 307 -7.17 -20.72 -26.50
N ARG A 308 -6.50 -19.93 -25.66
CA ARG A 308 -7.14 -19.17 -24.57
C ARG A 308 -8.18 -18.17 -25.10
N LEU A 309 -7.90 -17.50 -26.22
CA LEU A 309 -8.72 -16.39 -26.72
C LEU A 309 -9.81 -16.78 -27.73
N ARG A 310 -9.62 -17.85 -28.51
CA ARG A 310 -10.54 -18.26 -29.58
C ARG A 310 -11.42 -19.47 -29.25
N THR A 311 -11.21 -20.16 -28.13
CA THR A 311 -12.06 -21.29 -27.76
C THR A 311 -13.50 -20.82 -27.49
N PRO A 312 -14.52 -21.42 -28.15
CA PRO A 312 -15.91 -21.00 -28.02
C PRO A 312 -16.52 -21.17 -26.63
N ARG A 313 -17.43 -20.26 -26.30
CA ARG A 313 -18.22 -20.25 -25.06
C ARG A 313 -19.69 -20.15 -25.45
N PRO A 314 -20.35 -21.27 -25.78
CA PRO A 314 -21.74 -21.27 -26.18
C PRO A 314 -22.62 -20.67 -25.09
N ILE A 315 -23.49 -19.73 -25.45
CA ILE A 315 -24.37 -19.04 -24.51
C ILE A 315 -25.81 -19.54 -24.65
N GLN A 316 -26.41 -19.91 -23.53
CA GLN A 316 -27.84 -20.19 -23.41
C GLN A 316 -28.49 -19.15 -22.49
N VAL A 317 -29.51 -18.44 -22.99
CA VAL A 317 -30.26 -17.47 -22.20
C VAL A 317 -31.58 -18.10 -21.74
N LEU A 318 -31.82 -18.09 -20.43
CA LEU A 318 -33.03 -18.62 -19.79
C LEU A 318 -33.84 -17.47 -19.20
N SER A 319 -35.12 -17.46 -19.52
CA SER A 319 -36.11 -16.50 -19.03
C SER A 319 -36.78 -17.08 -17.78
N VAL A 320 -36.55 -16.48 -16.60
CA VAL A 320 -36.92 -17.04 -15.29
C VAL A 320 -37.65 -16.01 -14.42
N ASP A 321 -38.64 -16.46 -13.65
CA ASP A 321 -39.27 -15.64 -12.62
C ASP A 321 -38.31 -15.36 -11.45
N ASP A 322 -38.27 -14.12 -10.94
CA ASP A 322 -37.33 -13.68 -9.88
C ASP A 322 -37.37 -14.58 -8.61
N LYS A 323 -38.55 -15.08 -8.25
CA LYS A 323 -38.72 -15.99 -7.11
C LYS A 323 -38.08 -17.36 -7.32
N GLN A 324 -37.86 -17.77 -8.57
CA GLN A 324 -37.35 -19.08 -8.95
C GLN A 324 -35.92 -19.05 -9.47
N ILE A 325 -35.31 -17.87 -9.62
CA ILE A 325 -33.97 -17.76 -10.21
C ILE A 325 -32.92 -18.54 -9.43
N ALA A 326 -32.92 -18.49 -8.10
CA ALA A 326 -31.97 -19.27 -7.29
C ALA A 326 -32.19 -20.79 -7.43
N THR A 327 -33.45 -21.24 -7.49
CA THR A 327 -33.80 -22.64 -7.75
C THR A 327 -33.31 -23.09 -9.14
N CYS A 328 -33.54 -22.25 -10.15
CA CYS A 328 -33.12 -22.49 -11.53
C CYS A 328 -31.59 -22.57 -11.61
N MET A 329 -30.88 -21.60 -11.04
CA MET A 329 -29.41 -21.57 -11.05
C MET A 329 -28.82 -22.82 -10.38
N ALA A 330 -29.35 -23.26 -9.23
CA ALA A 330 -28.88 -24.48 -8.58
C ALA A 330 -29.13 -25.74 -9.44
N LYS A 331 -30.32 -25.86 -10.03
CA LYS A 331 -30.67 -26.99 -10.91
C LYS A 331 -29.79 -27.05 -12.16
N GLU A 332 -29.63 -25.92 -12.85
CA GLU A 332 -28.80 -25.84 -14.06
C GLU A 332 -27.31 -26.02 -13.74
N SER A 333 -26.85 -25.61 -12.55
CA SER A 333 -25.49 -25.89 -12.09
C SER A 333 -25.24 -27.39 -11.99
N ILE A 334 -26.15 -28.14 -11.36
CA ILE A 334 -26.03 -29.60 -11.23
C ILE A 334 -26.03 -30.26 -12.61
N ALA A 335 -26.99 -29.92 -13.47
CA ALA A 335 -27.06 -30.47 -14.82
C ALA A 335 -25.79 -30.21 -15.64
N LEU A 336 -25.20 -29.01 -15.49
CA LEU A 336 -23.96 -28.65 -16.17
C LEU A 336 -22.75 -29.40 -15.61
N GLN A 337 -22.68 -29.57 -14.30
CA GLN A 337 -21.59 -30.29 -13.62
C GLN A 337 -21.62 -31.79 -13.94
N GLU A 338 -22.81 -32.40 -14.02
CA GLU A 338 -22.99 -33.79 -14.46
C GLU A 338 -22.56 -33.98 -15.92
N ARG A 339 -22.84 -33.00 -16.80
CA ARG A 339 -22.47 -33.06 -18.21
C ARG A 339 -20.98 -32.87 -18.46
N LEU A 340 -20.35 -31.93 -17.76
CA LEU A 340 -18.99 -31.48 -18.05
C LEU A 340 -17.92 -32.08 -17.13
N GLY A 341 -18.31 -32.53 -15.94
CA GLY A 341 -17.37 -32.77 -14.85
C GLY A 341 -16.66 -31.50 -14.40
N GLY A 342 -15.60 -31.67 -13.60
CA GLY A 342 -14.84 -30.55 -13.02
C GLY A 342 -15.69 -29.65 -12.11
N VAL A 343 -15.25 -28.40 -11.97
CA VAL A 343 -15.91 -27.38 -11.13
C VAL A 343 -16.74 -26.44 -11.99
N VAL A 344 -18.01 -26.24 -11.61
CA VAL A 344 -18.93 -25.27 -12.23
C VAL A 344 -19.08 -24.04 -11.33
N VAL A 345 -19.03 -22.85 -11.94
CA VAL A 345 -19.20 -21.58 -11.22
C VAL A 345 -20.61 -21.02 -11.39
N CYS A 346 -21.14 -20.42 -10.33
CA CYS A 346 -22.44 -19.78 -10.27
C CYS A 346 -22.30 -18.32 -9.84
N PHE A 347 -22.38 -17.40 -10.79
CA PHE A 347 -22.25 -15.96 -10.58
C PHE A 347 -23.60 -15.31 -10.28
N VAL A 348 -23.73 -14.76 -9.08
CA VAL A 348 -24.89 -14.00 -8.63
C VAL A 348 -24.55 -12.52 -8.44
N ASN A 349 -25.53 -11.63 -8.49
CA ASN A 349 -25.30 -10.19 -8.40
C ASN A 349 -25.34 -9.65 -6.97
N THR A 350 -25.83 -10.44 -6.00
CA THR A 350 -25.99 -10.01 -4.60
C THR A 350 -25.65 -11.14 -3.62
N VAL A 351 -25.18 -10.78 -2.43
CA VAL A 351 -24.84 -11.76 -1.38
C VAL A 351 -26.05 -12.57 -0.90
N PRO A 352 -27.24 -11.98 -0.65
CA PRO A 352 -28.41 -12.79 -0.25
C PRO A 352 -28.77 -13.86 -1.28
N ARG A 353 -28.57 -13.57 -2.57
CA ARG A 353 -28.75 -14.56 -3.63
C ARG A 353 -27.70 -15.66 -3.57
N ALA A 354 -26.44 -15.33 -3.27
CA ALA A 354 -25.36 -16.32 -3.11
C ALA A 354 -25.71 -17.33 -2.01
N SER A 355 -26.10 -16.84 -0.83
CA SER A 355 -26.49 -17.69 0.30
C SER A 355 -27.67 -18.61 -0.04
N GLU A 356 -28.68 -18.10 -0.75
CA GLU A 356 -29.81 -18.91 -1.19
C GLU A 356 -29.39 -19.99 -2.19
N VAL A 357 -28.55 -19.68 -3.17
CA VAL A 357 -28.05 -20.68 -4.14
C VAL A 357 -27.21 -21.75 -3.44
N VAL A 358 -26.32 -21.37 -2.53
CA VAL A 358 -25.52 -22.32 -1.72
C VAL A 358 -26.40 -23.26 -0.93
N ARG A 359 -27.43 -22.73 -0.26
CA ARG A 359 -28.41 -23.54 0.49
C ARG A 359 -29.10 -24.55 -0.42
N ARG A 360 -29.59 -24.12 -1.59
CA ARG A 360 -30.27 -25.00 -2.56
C ARG A 360 -29.36 -26.09 -3.13
N LEU A 361 -28.10 -25.76 -3.41
CA LEU A 361 -27.10 -26.74 -3.87
C LEU A 361 -26.82 -27.79 -2.79
N ARG A 362 -26.60 -27.37 -1.54
CA ARG A 362 -26.38 -28.29 -0.41
C ARG A 362 -27.60 -29.18 -0.15
N GLU A 363 -28.81 -28.63 -0.21
CA GLU A 363 -30.05 -29.40 -0.09
C GLU A 363 -30.20 -30.45 -1.19
N ALA A 364 -29.86 -30.11 -2.43
CA ALA A 364 -29.96 -31.03 -3.56
C ALA A 364 -28.89 -32.14 -3.54
N LEU A 365 -27.69 -31.84 -3.02
CA LEU A 365 -26.57 -32.79 -2.93
C LEU A 365 -26.70 -33.78 -1.76
N GLY A 366 -27.47 -33.42 -0.72
CA GLY A 366 -27.61 -34.23 0.48
C GLY A 366 -26.38 -34.19 1.41
N LYS A 367 -26.46 -34.89 2.55
CA LYS A 367 -25.40 -34.87 3.59
C LYS A 367 -24.12 -35.61 3.20
N ASP A 368 -24.18 -36.49 2.20
CA ASP A 368 -23.07 -37.38 1.82
C ASP A 368 -22.06 -36.72 0.85
N ALA A 369 -22.34 -35.51 0.37
CA ALA A 369 -21.49 -34.82 -0.60
C ALA A 369 -20.20 -34.22 -0.02
N GLY A 370 -20.05 -34.22 1.31
CA GLY A 370 -18.95 -33.58 2.03
C GLY A 370 -19.07 -32.06 2.07
N ASP A 371 -18.50 -31.44 3.10
CA ASP A 371 -18.62 -29.99 3.33
C ASP A 371 -18.00 -29.15 2.20
N ASN A 372 -17.06 -29.74 1.46
CA ASN A 372 -16.27 -29.11 0.40
C ASN A 372 -16.93 -29.09 -0.99
N ALA A 373 -18.04 -29.82 -1.19
CA ALA A 373 -18.68 -29.89 -2.50
C ALA A 373 -19.18 -28.53 -3.03
N VAL A 374 -19.57 -27.63 -2.12
CA VAL A 374 -20.08 -26.29 -2.43
C VAL A 374 -19.32 -25.24 -1.63
N ARG A 375 -18.67 -24.31 -2.33
CA ARG A 375 -18.00 -23.15 -1.74
C ARG A 375 -18.61 -21.84 -2.21
N ALA A 376 -18.58 -20.83 -1.34
CA ALA A 376 -19.07 -19.50 -1.61
C ALA A 376 -17.92 -18.49 -1.59
N PHE A 377 -17.84 -17.61 -2.58
CA PHE A 377 -16.85 -16.55 -2.67
C PHE A 377 -17.54 -15.19 -2.81
N VAL A 378 -17.68 -14.47 -1.70
CA VAL A 378 -18.42 -13.20 -1.63
C VAL A 378 -17.53 -12.06 -1.15
N GLY A 379 -17.86 -10.83 -1.55
CA GLY A 379 -17.06 -9.62 -1.29
C GLY A 379 -16.69 -9.33 0.16
N PRO A 380 -17.56 -9.54 1.16
CA PRO A 380 -17.32 -9.02 2.52
C PRO A 380 -16.64 -10.02 3.48
N MET A 381 -15.75 -10.88 2.98
CA MET A 381 -14.92 -11.78 3.81
C MET A 381 -13.61 -11.07 4.20
N ARG A 382 -13.07 -11.33 5.40
CA ARG A 382 -11.71 -10.87 5.75
C ARG A 382 -10.66 -11.71 5.03
N ASP A 383 -9.48 -11.15 4.88
CA ASP A 383 -8.41 -11.74 4.07
C ASP A 383 -7.85 -13.03 4.66
N TYR A 384 -7.87 -13.22 5.99
CA TYR A 384 -7.46 -14.48 6.63
C TYR A 384 -8.25 -15.69 6.08
N GLU A 385 -9.58 -15.62 5.95
CA GLU A 385 -10.37 -16.69 5.35
C GLU A 385 -10.13 -16.79 3.85
N ARG A 386 -9.96 -15.67 3.14
CA ARG A 386 -9.62 -15.69 1.71
C ARG A 386 -8.30 -16.44 1.46
N ASP A 387 -7.30 -16.21 2.31
CA ASP A 387 -6.00 -16.87 2.23
C ASP A 387 -6.11 -18.39 2.43
N GLN A 388 -7.06 -18.86 3.24
CA GLN A 388 -7.35 -20.30 3.38
C GLN A 388 -7.95 -20.91 2.10
N PHE A 389 -8.60 -20.12 1.24
CA PHE A 389 -9.12 -20.58 -0.05
C PHE A 389 -8.08 -20.54 -1.17
N VAL A 390 -7.13 -19.61 -1.08
CA VAL A 390 -6.02 -19.43 -2.05
C VAL A 390 -4.79 -20.29 -1.69
N GLN A 391 -4.68 -20.71 -0.44
CA GLN A 391 -3.62 -21.48 0.23
C GLN A 391 -2.18 -21.15 -0.15
N ARG A 392 -1.54 -20.40 0.75
CA ARG A 392 -0.08 -20.32 0.91
C ARG A 392 0.40 -20.52 2.36
N LEU A 393 -0.47 -20.94 3.28
CA LEU A 393 -0.14 -21.18 4.70
C LEU A 393 -0.69 -22.55 5.13
N ASP A 394 0.20 -23.51 5.34
CA ASP A 394 0.08 -24.74 6.16
C ASP A 394 -1.30 -25.40 6.32
N SER A 395 -2.03 -25.63 5.23
CA SER A 395 -3.22 -26.49 5.24
C SER A 395 -3.10 -27.63 4.23
N THR A 396 -3.59 -28.80 4.64
CA THR A 396 -3.43 -30.12 4.01
C THR A 396 -4.37 -30.39 2.81
N GLU A 397 -5.17 -29.42 2.34
CA GLU A 397 -6.21 -29.61 1.31
C GLU A 397 -6.07 -28.65 0.11
N PRO A 398 -5.77 -29.10 -1.14
CA PRO A 398 -5.42 -28.24 -2.28
C PRO A 398 -6.62 -27.55 -2.96
N LEU A 399 -7.40 -26.75 -2.22
CA LEU A 399 -8.63 -26.13 -2.72
C LEU A 399 -8.40 -25.12 -3.87
N TYR A 400 -7.30 -24.38 -3.81
CA TYR A 400 -6.94 -23.39 -4.84
C TYR A 400 -6.63 -24.06 -6.18
N ASP A 401 -5.85 -25.15 -6.16
CA ASP A 401 -5.54 -25.91 -7.37
C ASP A 401 -6.80 -26.50 -8.00
N ALA A 402 -7.78 -26.89 -7.18
CA ALA A 402 -9.09 -27.34 -7.68
C ALA A 402 -9.83 -26.23 -8.44
N ILE A 403 -9.78 -24.97 -7.94
CA ILE A 403 -10.36 -23.80 -8.62
C ILE A 403 -9.59 -23.45 -9.91
N ARG A 404 -8.27 -23.71 -9.95
CA ARG A 404 -7.44 -23.62 -11.16
C ARG A 404 -7.71 -24.73 -12.18
N GLY A 405 -8.62 -25.65 -11.87
CA GLY A 405 -9.00 -26.76 -12.75
C GLY A 405 -8.05 -27.95 -12.68
N ASP A 406 -7.24 -28.10 -11.62
CA ASP A 406 -6.41 -29.29 -11.41
C ASP A 406 -7.29 -30.50 -11.05
N GLN A 407 -7.21 -31.55 -11.86
CA GLN A 407 -8.10 -32.71 -11.74
C GLN A 407 -7.82 -33.54 -10.48
N SER A 408 -6.57 -33.57 -10.01
CA SER A 408 -6.19 -34.32 -8.81
C SER A 408 -6.71 -33.61 -7.55
N ALA A 409 -6.56 -32.30 -7.49
CA ALA A 409 -7.06 -31.45 -6.42
C ALA A 409 -8.60 -31.45 -6.35
N ILE A 410 -9.29 -31.39 -7.50
CA ILE A 410 -10.75 -31.52 -7.56
C ILE A 410 -11.22 -32.85 -6.95
N THR A 411 -10.50 -33.93 -7.25
CA THR A 411 -10.84 -35.27 -6.75
C THR A 411 -10.58 -35.40 -5.25
N GLN A 412 -9.44 -34.87 -4.78
CA GLN A 412 -9.06 -34.91 -3.36
C GLN A 412 -10.00 -34.07 -2.49
N THR A 413 -10.35 -32.87 -2.95
CA THR A 413 -11.20 -31.92 -2.20
C THR A 413 -12.69 -32.21 -2.33
N GLY A 414 -13.11 -32.93 -3.38
CA GLY A 414 -14.52 -33.16 -3.71
C GLY A 414 -15.26 -31.91 -4.19
N LEU A 415 -14.55 -30.83 -4.54
CA LEU A 415 -15.14 -29.56 -4.97
C LEU A 415 -15.92 -29.72 -6.29
N LYS A 416 -17.19 -29.32 -6.30
CA LYS A 416 -18.06 -29.37 -7.48
C LYS A 416 -18.57 -28.00 -7.91
N PHE A 417 -18.89 -27.14 -6.94
CA PHE A 417 -19.54 -25.87 -7.20
C PHE A 417 -18.87 -24.71 -6.47
N VAL A 418 -18.67 -23.61 -7.18
CA VAL A 418 -18.27 -22.32 -6.61
C VAL A 418 -19.38 -21.31 -6.87
N VAL A 419 -19.98 -20.77 -5.82
CA VAL A 419 -20.98 -19.70 -5.90
C VAL A 419 -20.28 -18.38 -5.61
N ALA A 420 -20.30 -17.42 -6.52
CA ALA A 420 -19.57 -16.17 -6.37
C ALA A 420 -20.42 -14.95 -6.69
N THR A 421 -20.12 -13.81 -6.04
CA THR A 421 -20.60 -12.51 -6.51
C THR A 421 -19.64 -11.93 -7.55
N GLN A 422 -19.58 -10.61 -7.70
CA GLN A 422 -18.64 -9.91 -8.60
C GLN A 422 -17.16 -10.13 -8.22
N THR A 423 -16.90 -10.71 -7.06
CA THR A 423 -15.56 -11.00 -6.53
C THR A 423 -14.73 -11.92 -7.40
N LEU A 424 -15.35 -12.87 -8.08
CA LEU A 424 -14.63 -13.85 -8.90
C LEU A 424 -14.59 -13.46 -10.38
N GLU A 425 -15.19 -12.32 -10.75
CA GLU A 425 -15.03 -11.74 -12.09
C GLU A 425 -13.57 -11.41 -12.37
N ALA A 426 -12.74 -11.29 -11.33
CA ALA A 426 -11.44 -10.64 -11.37
C ALA A 426 -10.63 -10.98 -10.11
N GLY A 427 -9.33 -11.22 -10.25
CA GLY A 427 -8.43 -11.37 -9.09
C GLY A 427 -8.38 -12.76 -8.48
N ILE A 428 -8.78 -13.79 -9.24
CA ILE A 428 -8.38 -15.19 -9.00
C ILE A 428 -8.10 -15.83 -10.36
N ASP A 429 -6.98 -16.56 -10.49
CA ASP A 429 -6.68 -17.42 -11.64
C ASP A 429 -7.57 -18.67 -11.64
N ALA A 430 -8.85 -18.54 -12.00
CA ALA A 430 -9.79 -19.67 -12.03
C ALA A 430 -10.01 -20.22 -13.44
N ASP A 431 -10.24 -21.54 -13.55
CA ASP A 431 -10.57 -22.25 -14.79
C ASP A 431 -11.71 -23.27 -14.61
N PHE A 432 -12.95 -22.79 -14.69
CA PHE A 432 -14.16 -23.61 -14.54
C PHE A 432 -14.53 -24.36 -15.82
N SER A 433 -15.19 -25.50 -15.67
CA SER A 433 -15.70 -26.26 -16.81
C SER A 433 -16.91 -25.59 -17.47
N GLY A 434 -17.77 -24.95 -16.66
CA GLY A 434 -18.97 -24.24 -17.12
C GLY A 434 -19.40 -23.15 -16.15
N MET A 435 -20.30 -22.27 -16.60
CA MET A 435 -20.81 -21.15 -15.81
C MET A 435 -22.32 -21.00 -15.89
N ILE A 436 -22.91 -20.67 -14.75
CA ILE A 436 -24.27 -20.14 -14.62
C ILE A 436 -24.14 -18.71 -14.09
N SER A 437 -24.89 -17.77 -14.66
CA SER A 437 -24.85 -16.37 -14.19
C SER A 437 -26.21 -15.70 -14.23
N GLU A 438 -26.51 -14.82 -13.27
CA GLU A 438 -27.56 -13.81 -13.43
C GLU A 438 -27.18 -12.82 -14.55
N LEU A 439 -28.19 -12.24 -15.21
CA LEU A 439 -27.95 -11.15 -16.16
C LEU A 439 -27.17 -10.00 -15.48
N ALA A 440 -26.14 -9.52 -16.15
CA ALA A 440 -25.28 -8.43 -15.73
C ALA A 440 -24.89 -7.59 -16.96
N PRO A 441 -24.31 -6.39 -16.78
CA PRO A 441 -23.78 -5.60 -17.89
C PRO A 441 -22.84 -6.45 -18.76
N ALA A 442 -22.86 -6.23 -20.08
CA ALA A 442 -22.14 -7.08 -21.02
C ALA A 442 -20.62 -7.17 -20.73
N ALA A 443 -20.01 -6.07 -20.27
CA ALA A 443 -18.61 -6.07 -19.83
C ALA A 443 -18.36 -7.04 -18.65
N SER A 444 -19.24 -7.07 -17.66
CA SER A 444 -19.18 -8.04 -16.54
C SER A 444 -19.37 -9.47 -17.03
N LEU A 445 -20.30 -9.71 -17.98
CA LEU A 445 -20.49 -11.04 -18.56
C LEU A 445 -19.24 -11.54 -19.31
N VAL A 446 -18.55 -10.67 -20.05
CA VAL A 446 -17.27 -10.99 -20.70
C VAL A 446 -16.20 -11.38 -19.65
N GLN A 447 -16.12 -10.64 -18.54
CA GLN A 447 -15.18 -10.93 -17.45
C GLN A 447 -15.48 -12.27 -16.75
N ARG A 448 -16.75 -12.52 -16.41
CA ARG A 448 -17.23 -13.79 -15.84
C ARG A 448 -16.94 -14.96 -16.77
N ALA A 449 -17.30 -14.81 -18.05
CA ALA A 449 -17.03 -15.80 -19.06
C ALA A 449 -15.52 -16.07 -19.16
N GLY A 450 -14.65 -15.06 -19.04
CA GLY A 450 -13.20 -15.21 -18.99
C GLY A 450 -12.62 -16.11 -17.88
N ARG A 451 -13.45 -16.66 -16.97
CA ARG A 451 -13.08 -17.67 -15.96
C ARG A 451 -13.49 -19.11 -16.33
N VAL A 452 -14.32 -19.26 -17.35
CA VAL A 452 -14.71 -20.58 -17.89
C VAL A 452 -13.67 -21.02 -18.90
N ASN A 453 -13.26 -22.27 -18.93
CA ASN A 453 -12.33 -22.83 -19.90
C ASN A 453 -11.18 -21.86 -20.25
N ARG A 454 -10.61 -21.22 -19.22
CA ARG A 454 -9.71 -20.06 -19.36
C ARG A 454 -8.43 -20.45 -20.09
N ARG A 455 -7.96 -21.68 -19.86
CA ARG A 455 -6.78 -22.25 -20.52
C ARG A 455 -7.10 -22.75 -21.95
N GLY A 456 -8.38 -22.86 -22.30
CA GLY A 456 -8.88 -23.40 -23.57
C GLY A 456 -8.58 -24.88 -23.77
N LEU A 457 -8.35 -25.64 -22.67
CA LEU A 457 -8.03 -27.07 -22.71
C LEU A 457 -9.25 -27.94 -23.06
N ARG A 458 -10.46 -27.42 -22.89
CA ARG A 458 -11.73 -28.07 -23.26
C ARG A 458 -12.18 -27.56 -24.63
N PRO A 459 -12.93 -28.35 -25.42
CA PRO A 459 -13.41 -27.92 -26.74
C PRO A 459 -14.35 -26.71 -26.67
N GLU A 460 -15.12 -26.59 -25.58
CA GLU A 460 -16.04 -25.49 -25.31
C GLU A 460 -16.10 -25.17 -23.81
N GLY A 461 -16.55 -23.96 -23.48
CA GLY A 461 -16.87 -23.53 -22.12
C GLY A 461 -18.30 -23.01 -22.02
N PRO A 462 -19.31 -23.87 -21.82
CA PRO A 462 -20.72 -23.48 -21.88
C PRO A 462 -21.12 -22.48 -20.78
N VAL A 463 -21.95 -21.52 -21.16
CA VAL A 463 -22.45 -20.44 -20.29
C VAL A 463 -23.97 -20.40 -20.32
N VAL A 464 -24.59 -20.42 -19.14
CA VAL A 464 -26.04 -20.26 -18.97
C VAL A 464 -26.33 -18.94 -18.26
N ILE A 465 -27.13 -18.07 -18.89
CA ILE A 465 -27.54 -16.78 -18.33
C ILE A 465 -29.00 -16.84 -17.91
N CYS A 466 -29.27 -16.63 -16.62
CA CYS A 466 -30.63 -16.53 -16.08
C CYS A 466 -31.07 -15.06 -16.08
N CYS A 467 -32.00 -14.72 -16.98
CA CYS A 467 -32.62 -13.41 -17.10
C CYS A 467 -33.94 -13.36 -16.32
N GLN A 468 -34.10 -12.32 -15.49
CA GLN A 468 -35.34 -12.08 -14.76
C GLN A 468 -36.44 -11.57 -15.69
N ASN A 469 -37.63 -12.17 -15.63
CA ASN A 469 -38.77 -11.81 -16.49
C ASN A 469 -39.55 -10.57 -16.03
N SER A 470 -39.32 -10.10 -14.80
CA SER A 470 -40.04 -8.96 -14.24
C SER A 470 -39.36 -7.63 -14.58
N GLY A 471 -40.10 -6.64 -15.06
CA GLY A 471 -39.58 -5.27 -15.29
C GLY A 471 -39.11 -4.52 -14.02
N LYS A 472 -39.17 -5.15 -12.83
CA LYS A 472 -38.56 -4.66 -11.59
C LYS A 472 -37.16 -5.27 -11.48
N ILE A 473 -36.16 -4.50 -11.91
CA ILE A 473 -34.77 -4.90 -11.78
C ILE A 473 -34.36 -4.73 -10.32
N ARG A 474 -33.88 -5.82 -9.71
CA ARG A 474 -33.30 -5.83 -8.36
C ARG A 474 -31.83 -6.20 -8.48
N GLY A 475 -30.94 -5.32 -8.04
CA GLY A 475 -29.50 -5.57 -8.08
C GLY A 475 -28.69 -4.28 -8.17
N PRO A 476 -27.35 -4.40 -8.29
CA PRO A 476 -26.44 -3.25 -8.27
C PRO A 476 -26.32 -2.52 -9.62
N TYR A 477 -26.95 -3.01 -10.69
CA TYR A 477 -26.80 -2.50 -12.04
C TYR A 477 -28.01 -1.71 -12.53
N MET A 478 -27.77 -0.73 -13.42
CA MET A 478 -28.83 0.07 -14.04
C MET A 478 -29.64 -0.75 -15.05
N LYS A 479 -30.88 -0.32 -15.27
CA LYS A 479 -31.82 -1.00 -16.17
C LYS A 479 -31.34 -0.94 -17.62
N GLU A 480 -30.80 0.19 -17.99
CA GLU A 480 -30.32 0.53 -19.32
C GLU A 480 -29.15 -0.39 -19.70
N ASP A 481 -28.19 -0.58 -18.78
CA ASP A 481 -27.05 -1.48 -18.97
C ASP A 481 -27.48 -2.95 -19.13
N LEU A 482 -28.47 -3.40 -18.34
CA LEU A 482 -29.00 -4.76 -18.45
C LEU A 482 -29.79 -4.97 -19.74
N THR A 483 -30.52 -3.95 -20.19
CA THR A 483 -31.24 -3.98 -21.48
C THR A 483 -30.25 -4.02 -22.63
N ALA A 484 -29.20 -3.20 -22.58
CA ALA A 484 -28.12 -3.20 -23.56
C ALA A 484 -27.38 -4.55 -23.57
N ALA A 485 -27.15 -5.15 -22.41
CA ALA A 485 -26.55 -6.47 -22.30
C ALA A 485 -27.42 -7.57 -22.92
N GLN A 486 -28.74 -7.52 -22.72
CA GLN A 486 -29.66 -8.46 -23.36
C GLN A 486 -29.64 -8.32 -24.89
N MET A 487 -29.71 -7.10 -25.42
CA MET A 487 -29.60 -6.86 -26.86
C MET A 487 -28.25 -7.32 -27.42
N TRP A 488 -27.18 -7.12 -26.67
CA TRP A 488 -25.84 -7.60 -27.04
C TRP A 488 -25.78 -9.13 -27.08
N LEU A 489 -26.33 -9.83 -26.09
CA LEU A 489 -26.41 -11.29 -26.08
C LEU A 489 -27.18 -11.85 -27.29
N GLU A 490 -28.26 -11.17 -27.70
CA GLU A 490 -29.05 -11.52 -28.89
C GLU A 490 -28.28 -11.29 -30.21
N SER A 491 -27.27 -10.42 -30.20
CA SER A 491 -26.42 -10.13 -31.37
C SER A 491 -25.25 -11.10 -31.57
N LEU A 492 -24.95 -11.94 -30.58
CA LEU A 492 -23.82 -12.86 -30.62
C LEU A 492 -24.06 -14.01 -31.63
N PRO A 493 -22.98 -14.55 -32.24
CA PRO A 493 -23.10 -15.70 -33.14
C PRO A 493 -23.54 -16.95 -32.39
N VAL A 494 -23.99 -17.97 -33.14
CA VAL A 494 -24.46 -19.26 -32.59
C VAL A 494 -23.36 -19.98 -31.79
N GLU A 495 -22.09 -19.80 -32.15
CA GLU A 495 -20.95 -20.35 -31.41
C GLU A 495 -20.73 -19.67 -30.04
N GLY A 496 -21.46 -18.58 -29.76
CA GLY A 496 -21.41 -17.83 -28.51
C GLY A 496 -20.25 -16.85 -28.44
N LEU A 497 -19.69 -16.68 -27.24
CA LEU A 497 -18.65 -15.71 -26.96
C LEU A 497 -17.24 -16.32 -27.09
N THR A 498 -16.27 -15.54 -27.56
CA THR A 498 -14.85 -15.80 -27.36
C THR A 498 -14.22 -14.56 -26.73
N ALA A 499 -13.06 -14.68 -26.08
CA ALA A 499 -12.38 -13.50 -25.54
C ALA A 499 -11.85 -12.59 -26.67
N TRP A 500 -11.56 -13.16 -27.84
CA TRP A 500 -11.19 -12.39 -29.03
C TRP A 500 -12.37 -11.66 -29.67
N SER A 501 -13.55 -12.30 -29.75
CA SER A 501 -14.73 -11.66 -30.33
C SER A 501 -15.19 -10.43 -29.54
N SER A 502 -14.97 -10.38 -28.22
CA SER A 502 -15.23 -9.18 -27.42
C SER A 502 -14.29 -8.00 -27.69
N VAL A 503 -13.14 -8.23 -28.35
CA VAL A 503 -12.30 -7.12 -28.85
C VAL A 503 -12.79 -6.62 -30.20
N LEU A 504 -13.21 -7.54 -31.09
CA LEU A 504 -13.73 -7.19 -32.41
C LEU A 504 -15.12 -6.54 -32.35
N GLN A 505 -15.95 -6.95 -31.38
CA GLN A 505 -17.28 -6.44 -31.11
C GLN A 505 -17.38 -6.08 -29.62
N PRO A 506 -16.76 -4.95 -29.21
CA PRO A 506 -16.75 -4.56 -27.81
C PRO A 506 -18.19 -4.27 -27.33
N PRO A 507 -18.54 -4.73 -26.12
CA PRO A 507 -19.82 -4.35 -25.52
C PRO A 507 -19.86 -2.83 -25.30
N ALA A 508 -21.08 -2.27 -25.30
CA ALA A 508 -21.25 -0.86 -24.95
C ALA A 508 -20.69 -0.62 -23.53
N PRO A 509 -19.93 0.47 -23.32
CA PRO A 509 -19.45 0.81 -21.98
C PRO A 509 -20.64 1.11 -21.08
N ALA A 510 -20.51 0.79 -19.79
CA ALA A 510 -21.50 1.19 -18.79
C ALA A 510 -21.63 2.72 -18.77
N GLN A 511 -22.85 3.22 -18.62
CA GLN A 511 -23.07 4.66 -18.53
C GLN A 511 -22.35 5.24 -17.31
N LEU A 512 -21.80 6.46 -17.45
CA LEU A 512 -21.35 7.24 -16.29
C LEU A 512 -22.58 7.73 -15.55
N GLU A 513 -22.59 7.62 -14.21
CA GLU A 513 -23.68 8.18 -13.41
C GLU A 513 -23.67 9.73 -13.43
N ARG A 514 -22.52 10.33 -13.70
CA ARG A 514 -22.34 11.79 -13.83
C ARG A 514 -22.21 12.25 -15.27
N MET A 515 -22.62 13.51 -15.49
CA MET A 515 -22.65 14.12 -16.82
C MET A 515 -21.26 14.39 -17.42
N VAL A 516 -20.27 14.72 -16.59
CA VAL A 516 -18.91 15.12 -17.03
C VAL A 516 -17.86 14.61 -16.04
N LEU A 517 -16.68 14.24 -16.54
CA LEU A 517 -15.50 13.93 -15.72
C LEU A 517 -14.85 15.23 -15.22
N GLN A 518 -14.53 15.33 -13.93
CA GLN A 518 -13.88 16.51 -13.38
C GLN A 518 -12.45 16.63 -13.91
N ARG A 519 -12.10 17.78 -14.46
CA ARG A 519 -10.71 18.10 -14.82
C ARG A 519 -9.99 18.68 -13.60
N LEU A 520 -8.82 18.12 -13.29
CA LEU A 520 -7.91 18.66 -12.27
C LEU A 520 -7.16 19.87 -12.84
N GLU A 521 -7.11 20.96 -12.09
CA GLU A 521 -6.40 22.19 -12.43
C GLU A 521 -5.38 22.60 -11.35
N TRP A 522 -4.47 23.51 -11.69
CA TRP A 522 -3.37 23.94 -10.81
C TRP A 522 -3.85 24.39 -9.43
N TRP A 523 -4.88 25.24 -9.36
CA TRP A 523 -5.41 25.76 -8.10
C TRP A 523 -6.05 24.68 -7.21
N ASP A 524 -6.57 23.60 -7.81
CA ASP A 524 -7.10 22.47 -7.04
C ASP A 524 -5.93 21.79 -6.32
N VAL A 525 -4.83 21.54 -7.03
CA VAL A 525 -3.63 20.89 -6.49
C VAL A 525 -2.91 21.77 -5.49
N GLU A 526 -2.83 23.08 -5.75
CA GLU A 526 -2.22 24.05 -4.85
C GLU A 526 -2.88 24.00 -3.48
N ASN A 527 -4.22 24.01 -3.45
CA ASN A 527 -4.98 23.85 -2.21
C ASN A 527 -4.73 22.49 -1.53
N LEU A 528 -4.66 21.39 -2.30
CA LEU A 528 -4.39 20.06 -1.76
C LEU A 528 -2.95 19.92 -1.23
N SER A 529 -2.00 20.71 -1.74
CA SER A 529 -0.57 20.62 -1.40
C SER A 529 -0.21 21.19 -0.02
N HIS A 530 -1.17 21.87 0.63
CA HIS A 530 -1.06 22.38 2.00
C HIS A 530 -1.29 21.26 3.01
N THR A 531 -0.30 20.39 3.18
CA THR A 531 -0.48 19.15 3.95
C THR A 531 -0.24 19.29 5.45
N SER A 532 0.34 20.39 5.92
CA SER A 532 0.80 20.57 7.30
C SER A 532 -0.08 21.50 8.15
N GLU A 533 -1.24 21.94 7.65
CA GLU A 533 -2.10 22.93 8.31
C GLU A 533 -3.54 22.46 8.45
N ASP A 534 -4.24 23.06 9.41
CA ASP A 534 -5.70 22.94 9.57
C ASP A 534 -6.31 24.24 9.00
N VAL A 535 -6.55 24.28 7.70
CA VAL A 535 -7.00 25.49 7.02
C VAL A 535 -8.45 25.79 7.44
N PHE A 536 -8.84 27.06 7.64
CA PHE A 536 -10.22 27.39 8.09
C PHE A 536 -11.33 26.86 7.14
N ALA A 537 -11.03 26.64 5.86
CA ALA A 537 -11.95 25.99 4.91
C ALA A 537 -12.10 24.47 5.14
N GLU A 538 -11.16 23.86 5.85
CA GLU A 538 -11.13 22.46 6.27
C GLU A 538 -11.81 22.23 7.62
N HIS A 539 -12.32 23.30 8.27
CA HIS A 539 -13.19 23.14 9.44
C HIS A 539 -14.32 22.20 9.07
N ARG A 540 -14.20 20.98 9.61
CA ARG A 540 -15.07 19.83 9.44
C ARG A 540 -16.52 20.30 9.49
N ALA A 541 -17.12 20.54 8.32
CA ALA A 541 -18.57 20.59 8.23
C ALA A 541 -19.02 19.25 8.83
N ALA A 542 -19.73 19.32 9.96
CA ALA A 542 -20.06 18.15 10.77
C ALA A 542 -20.50 16.98 9.88
N GLY A 543 -19.66 15.94 9.79
CA GLY A 543 -19.91 14.75 8.98
C GLY A 543 -19.06 14.52 7.72
N ARG A 544 -18.05 15.34 7.38
CA ARG A 544 -17.09 15.00 6.30
C ARG A 544 -15.68 14.64 6.84
N PRO A 545 -15.10 13.51 6.41
CA PRO A 545 -13.90 12.93 7.03
C PRO A 545 -12.55 13.52 6.58
N TYR A 546 -12.47 14.28 5.48
CA TYR A 546 -11.22 14.80 4.93
C TYR A 546 -11.27 16.31 4.65
N PRO A 547 -10.11 17.00 4.78
CA PRO A 547 -9.97 18.43 4.49
C PRO A 547 -10.32 18.82 3.04
N ALA A 548 -10.22 17.88 2.10
CA ALA A 548 -10.78 17.97 0.77
C ALA A 548 -11.32 16.60 0.34
N ASP A 549 -12.58 16.54 -0.07
CA ASP A 549 -13.18 15.33 -0.64
C ASP A 549 -12.60 15.10 -2.04
N VAL A 550 -11.55 14.27 -2.14
CA VAL A 550 -10.88 13.97 -3.41
C VAL A 550 -11.70 13.08 -4.34
N ASP A 551 -12.85 12.56 -3.88
CA ASP A 551 -13.70 11.66 -4.67
C ASP A 551 -14.15 12.30 -5.98
N LEU A 552 -14.28 13.62 -6.01
CA LEU A 552 -14.58 14.40 -7.22
C LEU A 552 -13.59 14.11 -8.36
N TRP A 553 -12.31 13.95 -8.03
CA TRP A 553 -11.23 13.66 -8.98
C TRP A 553 -10.83 12.17 -9.02
N LEU A 554 -11.46 11.28 -8.26
CA LEU A 554 -11.10 9.85 -8.26
C LEU A 554 -12.22 8.93 -8.76
N ARG A 555 -13.50 9.30 -8.59
CA ARG A 555 -14.62 8.38 -8.78
C ARG A 555 -15.51 8.69 -9.99
N ASP A 556 -16.00 7.62 -10.61
CA ASP A 556 -16.96 7.68 -11.72
C ASP A 556 -18.39 8.01 -11.27
N ASP A 557 -18.73 7.69 -10.02
CA ASP A 557 -20.00 7.96 -9.36
C ASP A 557 -19.76 8.76 -8.07
N LEU A 558 -20.63 9.75 -7.84
CA LEU A 558 -20.65 10.64 -6.67
C LEU A 558 -21.92 10.45 -5.82
N ALA A 559 -22.83 9.56 -6.21
CA ALA A 559 -24.02 9.25 -5.43
C ALA A 559 -23.64 8.51 -4.12
N ASP A 560 -24.50 8.62 -3.09
CA ASP A 560 -24.34 8.03 -1.75
C ASP A 560 -24.25 6.48 -1.70
N ARG A 561 -23.96 5.82 -2.83
CA ARG A 561 -23.68 4.37 -2.94
C ARG A 561 -22.22 4.03 -2.66
N VAL A 562 -21.52 4.91 -1.96
CA VAL A 562 -20.14 4.70 -1.55
C VAL A 562 -20.09 3.57 -0.52
N THR A 563 -19.24 2.58 -0.79
CA THR A 563 -18.75 1.67 0.24
C THR A 563 -17.80 2.48 1.13
N PRO A 564 -18.12 2.75 2.41
CA PRO A 564 -17.18 3.42 3.28
C PRO A 564 -15.93 2.54 3.40
N ASP A 565 -14.72 3.11 3.31
CA ASP A 565 -13.50 2.34 3.56
C ASP A 565 -13.28 2.17 5.07
N VAL A 566 -14.30 1.63 5.74
CA VAL A 566 -14.29 1.28 7.17
C VAL A 566 -14.15 -0.23 7.25
N ALA A 567 -13.30 -0.69 8.15
CA ALA A 567 -13.16 -2.12 8.45
C ALA A 567 -13.67 -2.42 9.86
N VAL A 568 -14.08 -3.67 10.08
CA VAL A 568 -14.41 -4.20 11.40
C VAL A 568 -13.41 -5.31 11.75
N VAL A 569 -12.87 -5.27 12.97
CA VAL A 569 -11.96 -6.27 13.52
C VAL A 569 -12.57 -6.90 14.76
N ILE A 570 -12.33 -8.19 14.95
CA ILE A 570 -12.73 -8.94 16.13
C ILE A 570 -11.51 -9.14 17.02
N ARG A 571 -11.57 -8.72 18.29
CA ARG A 571 -10.52 -8.97 19.28
C ARG A 571 -11.08 -9.56 20.57
N THR A 572 -10.27 -10.40 21.22
CA THR A 572 -10.49 -10.78 22.62
C THR A 572 -9.87 -9.69 23.51
N LEU A 573 -10.73 -8.89 24.15
CA LEU A 573 -10.33 -7.70 24.92
C LEU A 573 -10.58 -7.86 26.43
N PRO A 574 -9.81 -7.19 27.30
CA PRO A 574 -10.10 -7.12 28.73
C PRO A 574 -11.46 -6.47 29.00
N GLN A 575 -12.04 -6.70 30.18
CA GLN A 575 -13.30 -6.13 30.65
C GLN A 575 -13.17 -4.62 30.95
N ASP A 576 -12.02 -4.18 31.46
CA ASP A 576 -11.75 -2.76 31.65
C ASP A 576 -11.47 -2.02 30.31
N ASP A 577 -12.24 -0.97 30.04
CA ASP A 577 -12.16 -0.20 28.79
C ASP A 577 -10.83 0.54 28.62
N TYR A 578 -10.19 0.99 29.70
CA TYR A 578 -8.89 1.65 29.66
C TYR A 578 -7.77 0.66 29.34
N LEU A 579 -7.81 -0.54 29.95
CA LEU A 579 -6.88 -1.63 29.61
C LEU A 579 -7.07 -2.09 28.16
N ALA A 580 -8.32 -2.13 27.66
CA ALA A 580 -8.61 -2.45 26.27
C ALA A 580 -8.03 -1.40 25.31
N GLN A 581 -8.20 -0.10 25.60
CA GLN A 581 -7.60 0.97 24.79
C GLN A 581 -6.07 0.88 24.77
N ARG A 582 -5.44 0.61 25.92
CA ARG A 582 -3.99 0.44 26.03
C ARG A 582 -3.48 -0.75 25.23
N LEU A 583 -4.18 -1.90 25.29
CA LEU A 583 -3.87 -3.08 24.50
C LEU A 583 -3.98 -2.79 22.99
N LEU A 584 -5.04 -2.13 22.56
CA LEU A 584 -5.27 -1.81 21.15
C LEU A 584 -4.27 -0.79 20.61
N ALA A 585 -3.84 0.17 21.44
CA ALA A 585 -2.80 1.12 21.08
C ALA A 585 -1.42 0.45 20.84
N THR A 586 -1.15 -0.66 21.53
CA THR A 586 0.09 -1.43 21.39
C THR A 586 0.00 -2.57 20.37
N THR A 587 -1.21 -2.98 19.95
CA THR A 587 -1.43 -4.15 19.08
C THR A 587 -2.28 -3.82 17.84
N PRO A 588 -1.76 -2.97 16.92
CA PRO A 588 -2.48 -2.58 15.70
C PRO A 588 -2.98 -3.80 14.90
N PRO A 589 -4.21 -3.75 14.34
CA PRO A 589 -4.71 -4.83 13.50
C PRO A 589 -3.88 -5.08 12.24
N ASP A 590 -3.68 -6.36 11.91
CA ASP A 590 -3.13 -6.81 10.64
C ASP A 590 -4.21 -6.70 9.55
N SER A 591 -3.80 -6.36 8.33
CA SER A 591 -4.67 -6.30 7.15
C SER A 591 -5.52 -7.57 6.93
N ARG A 592 -5.05 -8.74 7.38
CA ARG A 592 -5.76 -10.03 7.29
C ARG A 592 -6.93 -10.18 8.25
N GLU A 593 -6.99 -9.36 9.30
CA GLU A 593 -8.07 -9.37 10.30
C GLU A 593 -9.32 -8.60 9.85
N LEU A 594 -9.18 -7.72 8.85
CA LEU A 594 -10.16 -6.69 8.50
C LEU A 594 -11.38 -7.26 7.76
N PHE A 595 -12.58 -7.12 8.31
CA PHE A 595 -13.83 -7.30 7.58
C PHE A 595 -14.27 -5.99 6.92
N PRO A 596 -14.44 -5.94 5.60
CA PRO A 596 -14.78 -4.69 4.92
C PRO A 596 -16.28 -4.34 5.10
N VAL A 597 -16.56 -3.08 5.42
CA VAL A 597 -17.93 -2.53 5.41
C VAL A 597 -18.29 -2.14 3.97
N THR A 598 -19.41 -2.64 3.46
CA THR A 598 -19.70 -2.60 2.01
C THR A 598 -20.78 -1.60 1.61
N SER A 599 -21.30 -0.79 2.53
CA SER A 599 -22.19 0.34 2.22
C SER A 599 -22.38 1.23 3.44
N TYR A 600 -22.75 2.49 3.23
CA TYR A 600 -23.20 3.36 4.33
C TYR A 600 -24.43 2.79 5.05
N ALA A 601 -25.35 2.13 4.35
CA ALA A 601 -26.47 1.44 5.00
C ALA A 601 -26.00 0.33 5.96
N MET A 602 -24.95 -0.40 5.59
CA MET A 602 -24.30 -1.38 6.48
C MET A 602 -23.63 -0.67 7.65
N LEU A 603 -22.93 0.43 7.42
CA LEU A 603 -22.30 1.25 8.46
C LEU A 603 -23.34 1.77 9.48
N ASP A 604 -24.43 2.36 9.00
CA ASP A 604 -25.54 2.85 9.82
C ASP A 604 -26.19 1.72 10.63
N ALA A 605 -26.43 0.57 9.99
CA ALA A 605 -26.97 -0.60 10.67
C ALA A 605 -26.01 -1.11 11.75
N LEU A 606 -24.70 -1.05 11.49
CA LEU A 606 -23.66 -1.49 12.40
C LEU A 606 -23.51 -0.52 13.58
N GLN A 607 -23.49 0.79 13.34
CA GLN A 607 -23.55 1.82 14.38
C GLN A 607 -24.80 1.67 15.26
N ASN A 608 -25.96 1.45 14.66
CA ASN A 608 -27.20 1.24 15.41
C ASN A 608 -27.17 -0.07 16.24
N LYS A 609 -26.59 -1.15 15.70
CA LYS A 609 -26.49 -2.45 16.40
C LYS A 609 -25.47 -2.43 17.53
N LEU A 610 -24.43 -1.61 17.41
CA LEU A 610 -23.41 -1.41 18.43
C LEU A 610 -23.74 -0.30 19.42
N LYS A 611 -24.81 0.48 19.21
CA LYS A 611 -25.23 1.51 20.14
C LYS A 611 -25.52 0.92 21.53
N GLY A 612 -24.77 1.38 22.54
CA GLY A 612 -24.85 0.86 23.91
C GLY A 612 -24.16 -0.51 24.11
N ARG A 613 -23.36 -0.95 23.13
CA ARG A 613 -22.41 -2.07 23.25
C ARG A 613 -21.00 -1.51 23.19
N ARG A 614 -20.03 -2.24 23.76
CA ARG A 614 -18.62 -1.88 23.70
C ARG A 614 -18.09 -2.05 22.28
N ALA A 615 -17.50 -0.98 21.74
CA ALA A 615 -16.79 -0.96 20.47
C ALA A 615 -15.76 0.17 20.48
N PHE A 616 -14.61 -0.03 19.84
CA PHE A 616 -13.53 0.95 19.79
C PHE A 616 -13.32 1.40 18.35
N ILE A 617 -13.17 2.71 18.13
CA ILE A 617 -12.71 3.26 16.87
C ILE A 617 -11.20 3.42 16.99
N MET A 618 -10.47 2.66 16.18
CA MET A 618 -9.07 2.90 15.94
C MET A 618 -8.95 3.80 14.71
N ARG A 619 -8.58 5.05 14.95
CA ARG A 619 -8.24 5.99 13.90
C ARG A 619 -6.73 6.01 13.76
N THR A 620 -6.26 5.77 12.55
CA THR A 620 -4.88 6.09 12.15
C THR A 620 -4.76 7.61 12.13
N ASN A 621 -4.72 8.23 13.31
CA ASN A 621 -4.37 9.62 13.47
C ASN A 621 -2.88 9.67 13.27
N SER A 622 -2.50 10.16 12.12
CA SER A 622 -1.13 10.34 11.71
C SER A 622 -0.53 11.65 12.26
N SER A 623 -1.09 12.12 13.39
CA SER A 623 -0.41 13.05 14.26
C SER A 623 0.66 12.30 15.04
N GLU A 624 1.64 13.09 15.46
CA GLU A 624 2.84 12.74 16.21
C GLU A 624 2.63 12.00 17.56
N ASN A 625 1.58 11.20 17.76
CA ASN A 625 1.33 10.45 18.99
C ASN A 625 0.82 9.00 18.79
N GLY A 626 0.92 8.44 17.58
CA GLY A 626 0.51 7.06 17.29
C GLY A 626 -1.00 6.87 17.08
N ASN A 627 -1.42 5.61 16.90
CA ASN A 627 -2.82 5.26 16.61
C ASN A 627 -3.74 5.67 17.78
N ALA A 628 -4.76 6.47 17.49
CA ALA A 628 -5.71 6.91 18.51
C ALA A 628 -6.87 5.91 18.61
N VAL A 629 -7.06 5.32 19.80
CA VAL A 629 -8.16 4.40 20.08
C VAL A 629 -9.19 5.12 20.94
N HIS A 630 -10.41 5.22 20.44
CA HIS A 630 -11.52 5.90 21.11
C HIS A 630 -12.66 4.92 21.38
N LEU A 631 -13.31 5.02 22.54
CA LEU A 631 -14.54 4.28 22.80
C LEU A 631 -15.68 4.89 21.98
N LEU A 632 -16.48 4.06 21.31
CA LEU A 632 -17.70 4.46 20.63
C LEU A 632 -18.83 4.67 21.66
N ASP A 633 -18.70 5.69 22.52
CA ASP A 633 -19.76 6.08 23.45
C ASP A 633 -20.28 7.47 23.11
N GLY A 634 -21.60 7.67 23.15
CA GLY A 634 -22.29 8.87 22.67
C GLY A 634 -22.14 10.11 23.56
N GLN A 635 -21.01 10.28 24.26
CA GLN A 635 -20.69 11.42 25.12
C GLN A 635 -20.05 12.56 24.32
N ALA A 636 -20.26 13.80 24.78
CA ALA A 636 -20.15 15.03 24.00
C ALA A 636 -18.75 15.49 23.54
N ASP A 637 -17.67 14.80 23.93
CA ASP A 637 -16.28 15.22 23.65
C ASP A 637 -15.51 14.31 22.66
N SER A 638 -16.08 13.18 22.24
CA SER A 638 -15.52 12.36 21.15
C SER A 638 -16.31 12.61 19.87
N ASP A 639 -15.63 12.83 18.74
CA ASP A 639 -16.29 12.83 17.43
C ASP A 639 -16.68 11.38 17.09
N PRO A 640 -17.95 10.98 17.25
CA PRO A 640 -18.37 9.58 17.16
C PRO A 640 -18.63 9.17 15.70
N THR A 641 -18.32 10.03 14.74
CA THR A 641 -18.54 9.76 13.31
C THR A 641 -17.44 8.84 12.79
N LEU A 642 -17.87 7.68 12.27
CA LEU A 642 -16.99 6.77 11.53
C LEU A 642 -16.61 7.39 10.20
N ARG A 643 -15.33 7.35 9.88
CA ARG A 643 -14.71 7.95 8.71
C ARG A 643 -14.09 6.86 7.84
N SER A 644 -13.99 7.13 6.54
CA SER A 644 -13.17 6.28 5.66
C SER A 644 -11.74 6.21 6.21
N GLY A 645 -11.14 5.02 6.25
CA GLY A 645 -9.86 4.74 6.90
C GLY A 645 -9.94 4.34 8.38
N ASP A 646 -11.10 4.49 9.04
CA ASP A 646 -11.28 4.04 10.43
C ASP A 646 -11.41 2.50 10.51
N VAL A 647 -10.87 1.92 11.58
CA VAL A 647 -11.04 0.50 11.91
C VAL A 647 -11.84 0.39 13.19
N LEU A 648 -13.01 -0.24 13.09
CA LEU A 648 -13.88 -0.49 14.22
C LEU A 648 -13.57 -1.83 14.84
N ILE A 649 -13.19 -1.83 16.12
CA ILE A 649 -12.79 -3.02 16.85
C ILE A 649 -13.92 -3.43 17.80
N VAL A 650 -14.35 -4.67 17.68
CA VAL A 650 -15.44 -5.26 18.49
C VAL A 650 -14.95 -6.50 19.23
N ASP A 651 -15.60 -6.79 20.35
CA ASP A 651 -15.33 -8.01 21.13
C ASP A 651 -15.68 -9.30 20.35
N ASP A 652 -15.00 -10.40 20.67
CA ASP A 652 -15.23 -11.74 20.09
C ASP A 652 -16.67 -12.27 20.18
N GLY A 653 -17.42 -11.83 21.19
CA GLY A 653 -18.85 -12.10 21.37
C GLY A 653 -19.79 -11.20 20.58
N ALA A 654 -19.29 -10.27 19.75
CA ALA A 654 -20.12 -9.33 19.01
C ALA A 654 -20.99 -10.00 17.94
N ARG A 655 -22.31 -9.85 18.06
CA ARG A 655 -23.31 -10.44 17.15
C ARG A 655 -23.51 -9.60 15.89
N VAL A 656 -22.47 -9.44 15.08
CA VAL A 656 -22.51 -8.63 13.85
C VAL A 656 -22.20 -9.44 12.58
N PHE A 657 -22.15 -10.77 12.66
CA PHE A 657 -21.75 -11.67 11.56
C PHE A 657 -22.87 -12.62 11.13
N SER A 658 -22.83 -13.10 9.88
CA SER A 658 -23.81 -14.04 9.31
C SER A 658 -23.59 -15.50 9.71
N GLU A 659 -24.66 -16.29 9.78
CA GLU A 659 -24.59 -17.74 10.01
C GLU A 659 -24.01 -18.49 8.79
N GLY A 660 -22.97 -19.29 9.01
CA GLY A 660 -22.43 -20.22 8.00
C GLY A 660 -21.54 -19.60 6.91
N ILE A 661 -21.39 -18.28 6.87
CA ILE A 661 -20.41 -17.54 6.04
C ILE A 661 -19.75 -16.48 6.95
N PRO A 662 -18.41 -16.41 7.01
CA PRO A 662 -17.69 -15.45 7.85
C PRO A 662 -17.75 -14.06 7.20
N MET A 663 -18.88 -13.37 7.39
CA MET A 663 -19.18 -12.09 6.77
C MET A 663 -19.94 -11.19 7.73
N LEU A 664 -19.69 -9.87 7.67
CA LEU A 664 -20.48 -8.88 8.39
C LEU A 664 -21.95 -8.88 7.93
N ASP A 665 -22.86 -9.09 8.88
CA ASP A 665 -24.30 -8.94 8.71
C ASP A 665 -24.92 -8.21 9.92
N PRO A 666 -24.85 -6.87 9.94
CA PRO A 666 -25.52 -6.09 10.96
C PRO A 666 -27.05 -6.16 10.83
N PHE A 667 -27.62 -6.62 9.72
CA PHE A 667 -29.08 -6.66 9.51
C PHE A 667 -29.75 -7.90 10.11
N SER A 668 -28.97 -8.91 10.53
CA SER A 668 -29.48 -10.11 11.19
C SER A 668 -30.27 -9.75 12.46
N LYS A 669 -31.47 -10.33 12.60
CA LYS A 669 -32.33 -10.11 13.76
C LYS A 669 -31.81 -10.92 14.95
N ASP A 670 -31.73 -10.29 16.12
CA ASP A 670 -31.51 -10.98 17.40
C ASP A 670 -32.75 -11.82 17.74
N ASP A 671 -32.84 -13.04 17.19
CA ASP A 671 -34.05 -13.85 17.30
C ASP A 671 -34.16 -14.48 18.70
N LYS A 672 -35.24 -14.17 19.42
CA LYS A 672 -35.45 -14.57 20.83
C LYS A 672 -35.82 -16.05 21.02
N HIS A 673 -36.03 -16.82 19.94
CA HIS A 673 -36.56 -18.19 19.99
C HIS A 673 -35.52 -19.31 19.78
N SER A 674 -34.25 -19.00 19.53
CA SER A 674 -33.22 -20.00 19.23
C SER A 674 -32.30 -20.33 20.42
N LYS A 675 -32.75 -20.27 21.67
CA LYS A 675 -31.92 -20.60 22.86
C LYS A 675 -31.30 -22.01 22.89
N LYS A 676 -31.67 -22.91 21.97
CA LYS A 676 -31.16 -24.29 21.88
C LYS A 676 -30.26 -24.57 20.67
N LEU A 677 -30.14 -23.63 19.72
CA LEU A 677 -29.16 -23.68 18.61
C LEU A 677 -28.09 -22.58 18.75
N GLN A 678 -28.17 -21.76 19.80
CA GLN A 678 -27.29 -20.62 20.05
C GLN A 678 -25.86 -20.98 20.50
N ASP A 679 -25.61 -22.25 20.84
CA ASP A 679 -24.26 -22.72 21.23
C ASP A 679 -23.38 -23.11 20.02
N GLU A 680 -23.94 -23.14 18.79
CA GLU A 680 -23.22 -23.50 17.55
C GLU A 680 -23.03 -22.32 16.57
N ILE A 681 -23.35 -21.09 16.97
CA ILE A 681 -22.96 -19.90 16.17
C ILE A 681 -21.49 -19.61 16.47
N THR A 682 -20.59 -20.21 15.71
CA THR A 682 -19.17 -19.86 15.73
C THR A 682 -18.98 -18.45 15.17
N SER A 683 -18.74 -17.48 16.06
CA SER A 683 -18.11 -16.22 15.69
C SER A 683 -16.83 -16.54 14.90
N PRO A 684 -16.48 -15.78 13.84
CA PRO A 684 -15.21 -15.98 13.11
C PRO A 684 -13.97 -15.96 14.02
N GLY A 685 -14.10 -15.40 15.23
CA GLY A 685 -13.09 -15.41 16.28
C GLY A 685 -11.95 -14.41 16.04
N ASP A 686 -11.19 -14.14 17.11
CA ASP A 686 -9.94 -13.38 17.04
C ASP A 686 -8.87 -14.21 16.30
N VAL A 687 -8.23 -13.58 15.31
CA VAL A 687 -7.16 -14.19 14.49
C VAL A 687 -5.86 -13.40 14.52
N PHE A 688 -5.72 -12.42 15.43
CA PHE A 688 -4.52 -11.59 15.56
C PHE A 688 -3.25 -12.42 15.62
N ASN A 689 -3.18 -13.36 16.55
CA ASN A 689 -2.02 -14.24 16.75
C ASN A 689 -1.72 -15.16 15.55
N LYS A 690 -2.71 -15.42 14.69
CA LYS A 690 -2.52 -16.20 13.46
C LYS A 690 -2.05 -15.34 12.28
N CYS A 691 -2.26 -14.03 12.37
CA CYS A 691 -1.84 -13.08 11.35
C CYS A 691 -0.48 -12.50 11.69
N GLN A 692 -0.28 -11.97 12.90
CA GLN A 692 0.94 -11.26 13.26
C GLN A 692 2.19 -12.14 13.31
N GLN A 693 3.27 -11.61 12.72
CA GLN A 693 4.58 -12.29 12.65
C GLN A 693 5.61 -11.70 13.60
N SER A 694 5.39 -10.48 14.08
CA SER A 694 6.31 -9.74 14.95
C SER A 694 5.76 -9.49 16.34
N MET A 695 4.46 -9.68 16.57
CA MET A 695 3.82 -9.52 17.88
C MET A 695 2.89 -10.69 18.18
N ALA A 696 2.70 -10.96 19.47
CA ALA A 696 1.71 -11.90 19.97
C ALA A 696 1.03 -11.33 21.22
N VAL A 697 -0.28 -11.53 21.33
CA VAL A 697 -1.07 -11.22 22.52
C VAL A 697 -1.46 -12.53 23.17
N LEU A 698 -0.86 -12.84 24.31
CA LEU A 698 -1.22 -14.00 25.10
C LEU A 698 -2.18 -13.57 26.19
N HIS A 699 -3.25 -14.35 26.37
CA HIS A 699 -4.18 -14.16 27.48
C HIS A 699 -4.48 -15.50 28.14
N ALA A 700 -4.71 -15.46 29.46
CA ALA A 700 -5.18 -16.61 30.21
C ALA A 700 -6.15 -16.15 31.29
N ASN A 701 -7.25 -16.90 31.44
CA ASN A 701 -8.19 -16.71 32.55
C ASN A 701 -7.85 -17.68 33.68
N ARG A 702 -7.90 -17.19 34.92
CA ARG A 702 -7.47 -17.92 36.11
C ARG A 702 -8.24 -19.23 36.35
N GLU A 703 -9.54 -19.26 36.06
CA GLU A 703 -10.37 -20.46 36.22
C GLU A 703 -10.22 -21.43 35.04
N LYS A 704 -10.15 -20.91 33.81
CA LYS A 704 -10.12 -21.75 32.60
C LYS A 704 -8.72 -22.32 32.30
N GLN A 705 -7.66 -21.56 32.58
CA GLN A 705 -6.28 -21.87 32.22
C GLN A 705 -5.30 -21.52 33.36
N PRO A 706 -5.41 -22.17 34.54
CA PRO A 706 -4.66 -21.78 35.74
C PRO A 706 -3.14 -21.89 35.57
N ALA A 707 -2.64 -22.89 34.84
CA ALA A 707 -1.19 -23.09 34.64
C ALA A 707 -0.56 -21.95 33.79
N LEU A 708 -1.21 -21.60 32.67
CA LEU A 708 -0.76 -20.49 31.82
C LEU A 708 -0.92 -19.14 32.53
N TYR A 709 -1.98 -18.97 33.33
CA TYR A 709 -2.22 -17.76 34.12
C TYR A 709 -1.07 -17.47 35.10
N GLU A 710 -0.58 -18.49 35.82
CA GLU A 710 0.54 -18.32 36.76
C GLU A 710 1.86 -18.02 36.04
N GLU A 711 2.17 -18.71 34.93
CA GLU A 711 3.38 -18.44 34.13
C GLU A 711 3.38 -17.01 33.57
N LEU A 712 2.26 -16.54 33.01
CA LEU A 712 2.14 -15.15 32.53
C LEU A 712 2.26 -14.16 33.70
N SER A 713 1.61 -14.43 34.84
CA SER A 713 1.71 -13.56 36.02
C SER A 713 3.14 -13.43 36.55
N GLU A 714 3.95 -14.49 36.47
CA GLU A 714 5.36 -14.46 36.86
C GLU A 714 6.18 -13.56 35.94
N VAL A 715 6.01 -13.69 34.62
CA VAL A 715 6.68 -12.83 33.62
C VAL A 715 6.33 -11.36 33.85
N LEU A 716 5.05 -11.05 34.07
CA LEU A 716 4.61 -9.68 34.33
C LEU A 716 5.27 -9.06 35.57
N ARG A 717 5.37 -9.82 36.68
CA ARG A 717 5.99 -9.32 37.91
C ARG A 717 7.48 -9.04 37.74
N ALA A 718 8.20 -9.94 37.06
CA ALA A 718 9.64 -9.80 36.83
C ALA A 718 10.00 -8.52 36.06
N GLU A 719 9.13 -8.09 35.13
CA GLU A 719 9.31 -6.86 34.36
C GLU A 719 8.91 -5.59 35.13
N THR A 720 7.95 -5.69 36.07
CA THR A 720 7.53 -4.53 36.90
C THR A 720 8.46 -4.23 38.08
N ASP A 721 9.23 -5.21 38.57
CA ASP A 721 10.10 -5.10 39.75
C ASP A 721 11.53 -4.59 39.44
N THR A 722 11.84 -4.21 38.19
CA THR A 722 13.16 -3.63 37.86
C THR A 722 13.28 -2.20 38.41
N ASP A 723 13.80 -2.10 39.64
CA ASP A 723 14.24 -0.85 40.27
C ASP A 723 15.26 -0.08 39.40
N GLU A 724 15.28 1.26 39.55
CA GLU A 724 16.06 2.28 38.81
C GLU A 724 17.61 2.12 38.81
N THR A 725 18.18 0.97 39.18
CA THR A 725 19.62 0.83 39.45
C THR A 725 20.32 -0.39 38.85
N VAL A 726 19.67 -1.23 38.04
CA VAL A 726 20.36 -2.36 37.39
C VAL A 726 20.31 -2.26 35.87
N GLU A 727 21.38 -1.69 35.32
CA GLU A 727 21.91 -2.11 34.03
C GLU A 727 22.19 -3.62 34.09
N ALA A 728 21.24 -4.43 33.65
CA ALA A 728 21.52 -5.75 33.12
C ALA A 728 21.26 -5.68 31.62
N GLU A 729 22.21 -6.16 30.81
CA GLU A 729 21.96 -6.50 29.42
C GLU A 729 20.58 -7.17 29.32
N TYR A 730 19.61 -6.52 28.66
CA TYR A 730 18.29 -7.12 28.46
C TYR A 730 18.47 -8.38 27.58
N GLN A 731 18.65 -9.52 28.25
CA GLN A 731 18.47 -10.83 27.65
C GLN A 731 16.96 -11.06 27.71
N GLY A 732 16.25 -10.86 26.59
CA GLY A 732 14.78 -11.02 26.53
C GLY A 732 14.27 -12.33 27.15
N ILE A 733 12.95 -12.46 27.28
CA ILE A 733 12.32 -13.55 28.04
C ILE A 733 12.78 -14.90 27.51
N ASP A 734 13.42 -15.70 28.38
CA ASP A 734 13.78 -17.08 28.08
C ASP A 734 12.53 -17.98 28.19
N VAL A 735 11.78 -18.05 27.08
CA VAL A 735 10.52 -18.79 27.00
C VAL A 735 10.68 -20.29 27.24
N SER A 736 11.90 -20.84 27.14
CA SER A 736 12.14 -22.26 27.43
C SER A 736 11.89 -22.65 28.89
N LYS A 737 11.83 -21.66 29.79
CA LYS A 737 11.51 -21.84 31.22
C LYS A 737 10.01 -22.01 31.48
N TYR A 738 9.16 -21.67 30.51
CA TYR A 738 7.71 -21.57 30.66
C TYR A 738 7.02 -22.47 29.61
N PRO A 739 6.79 -23.76 29.90
CA PRO A 739 6.30 -24.72 28.89
C PRO A 739 4.90 -24.39 28.37
N ASN A 740 3.99 -23.87 29.20
CA ASN A 740 2.64 -23.52 28.75
C ASN A 740 2.66 -22.25 27.91
N LEU A 741 3.51 -21.28 28.28
CA LEU A 741 3.77 -20.08 27.47
C LEU A 741 4.40 -20.46 26.11
N GLN A 742 5.34 -21.41 26.09
CA GLN A 742 5.95 -21.88 24.86
C GLN A 742 4.95 -22.62 23.96
N GLU A 743 4.07 -23.45 24.52
CA GLU A 743 2.97 -24.09 23.76
C GLU A 743 1.99 -23.05 23.19
N ALA A 744 1.61 -22.04 23.98
CA ALA A 744 0.75 -20.96 23.51
C ALA A 744 1.42 -20.17 22.36
N LEU A 745 2.72 -19.87 22.46
CA LEU A 745 3.48 -19.23 21.38
C LEU A 745 3.60 -20.08 20.13
N ASN A 746 3.76 -21.39 20.24
CA ASN A 746 3.83 -22.30 19.07
C ASN A 746 2.54 -22.32 18.25
N SER A 747 1.41 -21.90 18.83
CA SER A 747 0.14 -21.73 18.12
C SER A 747 0.00 -20.37 17.42
N CYS A 748 0.93 -19.45 17.64
CA CYS A 748 0.99 -18.13 17.02
C CYS A 748 1.87 -18.14 15.77
N ALA A 749 1.63 -17.23 14.83
CA ALA A 749 2.43 -17.03 13.62
C ALA A 749 3.71 -16.19 13.83
N ILE A 750 4.03 -15.86 15.09
CA ILE A 750 5.24 -15.11 15.45
C ILE A 750 6.48 -15.95 15.10
N ASN A 751 7.43 -15.38 14.34
CA ASN A 751 8.63 -16.10 13.89
C ASN A 751 9.53 -16.46 15.08
N ASN A 752 9.43 -17.70 15.56
CA ASN A 752 10.07 -18.18 16.78
C ASN A 752 11.44 -18.86 16.53
N HIS A 753 12.10 -18.57 15.39
CA HIS A 753 13.34 -19.23 14.94
C HIS A 753 14.61 -18.84 15.75
N GLY A 754 14.54 -18.84 17.08
CA GLY A 754 15.70 -18.67 17.96
C GLY A 754 16.02 -17.24 18.39
N PHE A 755 15.09 -16.30 18.25
CA PHE A 755 15.26 -14.89 18.62
C PHE A 755 14.72 -14.56 20.01
N ARG A 756 15.27 -13.49 20.63
CA ARG A 756 14.83 -13.02 21.97
C ARG A 756 13.49 -12.30 21.85
N ILE A 757 12.48 -12.80 22.55
CA ILE A 757 11.17 -12.17 22.68
C ILE A 757 11.25 -11.06 23.73
N ALA A 758 10.83 -9.85 23.36
CA ALA A 758 10.77 -8.70 24.25
C ALA A 758 9.36 -8.55 24.85
N PHE A 759 9.30 -8.25 26.14
CA PHE A 759 8.08 -7.78 26.77
C PHE A 759 7.76 -6.38 26.27
N VAL A 760 6.54 -6.17 25.75
CA VAL A 760 6.07 -4.85 25.30
C VAL A 760 5.17 -4.24 26.36
N ASP A 761 4.17 -5.01 26.79
CA ASP A 761 3.18 -4.55 27.74
C ASP A 761 2.49 -5.74 28.41
N GLY A 762 1.84 -5.51 29.56
CA GLY A 762 1.06 -6.53 30.23
C GLY A 762 0.33 -5.98 31.45
N PHE A 763 -0.78 -6.63 31.78
CA PHE A 763 -1.66 -6.21 32.87
C PHE A 763 -2.56 -7.36 33.32
N ILE A 764 -3.13 -7.20 34.51
CA ILE A 764 -4.16 -8.07 35.06
C ILE A 764 -5.49 -7.32 35.00
N ASP A 765 -6.49 -7.98 34.45
CA ASP A 765 -7.86 -7.49 34.36
C ASP A 765 -8.75 -8.26 35.35
N GLY A 766 -9.36 -7.52 36.29
CA GLY A 766 -10.24 -8.03 37.34
C GLY A 766 -9.53 -8.45 38.64
N ASP A 767 -10.22 -8.30 39.78
CA ASP A 767 -9.69 -8.52 41.13
C ASP A 767 -10.14 -9.85 41.79
N SER A 768 -10.82 -10.74 41.06
CA SER A 768 -11.53 -11.91 41.63
C SER A 768 -11.15 -13.26 40.98
N SER A 769 -11.95 -14.32 41.19
CA SER A 769 -11.69 -15.64 40.60
C SER A 769 -11.77 -15.65 39.07
N ASP A 770 -12.49 -14.69 38.47
CA ASP A 770 -12.60 -14.49 37.01
C ASP A 770 -11.52 -13.54 36.44
N SER A 771 -10.37 -13.42 37.13
CA SER A 771 -9.25 -12.58 36.69
C SER A 771 -8.57 -13.14 35.43
N SER A 772 -8.13 -12.24 34.55
CA SER A 772 -7.40 -12.59 33.33
C SER A 772 -6.10 -11.82 33.24
N VAL A 773 -5.01 -12.49 32.83
CA VAL A 773 -3.71 -11.86 32.57
C VAL A 773 -3.53 -11.71 31.07
N PHE A 774 -3.10 -10.53 30.64
CA PHE A 774 -2.75 -10.22 29.25
C PHE A 774 -1.27 -9.85 29.17
N ILE A 775 -0.56 -10.40 28.19
CA ILE A 775 0.84 -10.04 27.88
C ILE A 775 0.99 -9.83 26.37
N VAL A 776 1.64 -8.73 26.01
CA VAL A 776 2.06 -8.40 24.66
C VAL A 776 3.54 -8.67 24.52
N LEU A 777 3.87 -9.53 23.57
CA LEU A 777 5.22 -9.95 23.25
C LEU A 777 5.58 -9.48 21.85
N GLN A 778 6.82 -9.02 21.63
CA GLN A 778 7.30 -8.60 20.32
C GLN A 778 8.66 -9.23 19.99
N SER A 779 8.84 -9.55 18.71
CA SER A 779 10.13 -9.94 18.15
C SER A 779 11.08 -8.74 18.09
N SER A 780 12.36 -8.96 18.33
CA SER A 780 13.34 -7.89 18.55
C SER A 780 13.58 -6.99 17.34
N ASP A 781 13.17 -7.36 16.13
CA ASP A 781 13.49 -6.65 14.87
C ASP A 781 12.43 -5.61 14.42
N ALA A 782 11.26 -5.52 15.06
CA ALA A 782 10.10 -4.79 14.51
C ALA A 782 9.86 -3.36 15.04
N ALA A 783 10.83 -2.72 15.67
CA ALA A 783 10.64 -1.48 16.42
C ALA A 783 11.14 -0.22 15.68
N ASP A 784 10.60 0.10 14.50
CA ASP A 784 10.95 1.33 13.77
C ASP A 784 9.68 2.09 13.30
N GLY A 785 9.23 3.04 14.11
CA GLY A 785 8.19 4.02 13.76
C GLY A 785 8.79 5.41 13.53
N ASP A 786 8.16 6.24 12.69
CA ASP A 786 8.65 7.56 12.22
C ASP A 786 8.99 8.57 13.35
N GLN A 787 8.49 8.40 14.57
CA GLN A 787 8.84 9.25 15.72
C GLN A 787 9.86 8.66 16.68
N LEU A 788 10.14 7.35 16.56
CA LEU A 788 11.18 6.69 17.33
C LEU A 788 12.56 6.90 16.71
N GLN A 789 12.67 7.62 15.58
CA GLN A 789 13.96 7.88 14.91
C GLN A 789 14.82 8.95 15.59
N GLU A 790 14.22 9.93 16.30
CA GLU A 790 14.95 10.87 17.20
C GLU A 790 15.42 10.18 18.50
N ILE A 791 14.80 9.02 18.78
CA ILE A 791 14.92 8.15 19.96
C ILE A 791 15.40 6.77 19.49
N GLY A 792 16.34 6.75 18.53
CA GLY A 792 16.85 5.50 17.96
C GLY A 792 17.44 4.59 19.03
N ARG A 793 17.25 3.27 18.88
CA ARG A 793 17.97 2.28 19.69
C ARG A 793 19.47 2.54 19.56
N PHE A 794 20.19 2.44 20.70
CA PHE A 794 21.65 2.32 20.80
C PHE A 794 22.28 1.88 19.46
N ASN A 795 22.89 2.83 18.74
CA ASN A 795 23.95 2.44 17.84
C ASN A 795 25.08 1.95 18.76
N ARG A 796 25.66 0.78 18.48
CA ARG A 796 26.79 0.22 19.26
C ARG A 796 28.05 1.10 19.21
N GLN A 797 27.99 2.28 18.56
CA GLN A 797 29.12 3.07 18.09
C GLN A 797 29.33 4.43 18.82
N GLY A 798 28.41 4.91 19.68
CA GLY A 798 28.59 6.15 20.46
C GLY A 798 27.72 7.35 20.01
N PRO A 799 27.94 8.56 20.55
CA PRO A 799 27.15 9.76 20.24
C PRO A 799 27.34 10.24 18.80
N VAL A 800 26.26 10.68 18.16
CA VAL A 800 26.26 11.22 16.79
C VAL A 800 26.39 12.74 16.81
N LEU A 801 27.47 13.25 16.23
CA LEU A 801 27.74 14.69 16.11
C LEU A 801 26.84 15.33 15.03
N LEU A 802 26.43 16.56 15.27
CA LEU A 802 25.59 17.33 14.36
C LEU A 802 26.38 17.80 13.12
N ASP A 803 27.47 18.54 13.35
CA ASP A 803 28.32 19.16 12.34
C ASP A 803 29.79 18.69 12.42
N GLY A 804 30.54 18.95 11.35
CA GLY A 804 31.95 18.57 11.19
C GLY A 804 32.19 17.34 10.29
N PRO A 805 33.46 16.97 10.04
CA PRO A 805 33.79 15.84 9.18
C PRO A 805 33.25 14.51 9.73
N GLY A 806 32.42 13.82 8.93
CA GLY A 806 31.79 12.57 9.34
C GLY A 806 30.59 12.75 10.28
N SER A 807 30.05 13.96 10.39
CA SER A 807 28.84 14.23 11.16
C SER A 807 27.57 13.82 10.42
N HIS A 808 26.44 13.93 11.12
CA HIS A 808 25.12 13.70 10.55
C HIS A 808 24.84 14.62 9.36
N GLN A 809 24.99 15.95 9.52
CA GLN A 809 24.71 16.92 8.45
C GLN A 809 25.58 16.69 7.20
N GLU A 810 26.88 16.38 7.34
CA GLU A 810 27.75 16.08 6.18
C GLU A 810 27.29 14.80 5.46
N SER A 811 26.88 13.78 6.23
CA SER A 811 26.41 12.51 5.67
C SER A 811 25.06 12.66 4.96
N VAL A 812 24.15 13.49 5.49
CA VAL A 812 22.88 13.84 4.84
C VAL A 812 23.12 14.66 3.57
N GLY A 813 23.95 15.70 3.64
CA GLY A 813 24.32 16.52 2.49
C GLY A 813 24.91 15.69 1.35
N SER A 814 25.88 14.81 1.66
CA SER A 814 26.51 13.91 0.69
C SER A 814 25.49 12.94 0.06
N ARG A 815 24.54 12.43 0.84
CA ARG A 815 23.50 11.52 0.31
C ARG A 815 22.47 12.25 -0.55
N ALA A 816 22.09 13.46 -0.17
CA ALA A 816 21.15 14.28 -0.92
C ALA A 816 21.74 14.72 -2.27
N GLU A 817 23.02 15.14 -2.28
CA GLU A 817 23.83 15.40 -3.49
C GLU A 817 23.78 14.21 -4.45
N LEU A 818 24.01 13.03 -3.90
CA LEU A 818 24.08 11.79 -4.63
C LEU A 818 22.72 11.41 -5.25
N PHE A 819 21.63 11.55 -4.50
CA PHE A 819 20.29 11.31 -5.02
C PHE A 819 20.00 12.22 -6.21
N ALA A 820 20.28 13.52 -6.04
CA ALA A 820 20.10 14.54 -7.07
C ALA A 820 20.92 14.22 -8.33
N ALA A 821 22.21 13.90 -8.19
CA ALA A 821 23.08 13.64 -9.32
C ALA A 821 22.73 12.32 -10.03
N LYS A 822 22.26 11.27 -9.33
CA LYS A 822 21.76 10.03 -9.97
C LYS A 822 20.45 10.23 -10.74
N LEU A 823 19.65 11.21 -10.35
CA LEU A 823 18.42 11.58 -11.04
C LEU A 823 18.67 12.53 -12.22
N GLY A 824 19.93 12.89 -12.49
CA GLY A 824 20.31 13.72 -13.64
C GLY A 824 20.10 15.21 -13.43
N PHE A 825 19.97 15.68 -12.18
CA PHE A 825 19.89 17.10 -11.88
C PHE A 825 21.17 17.84 -12.30
N ASP A 826 21.03 19.10 -12.70
CA ASP A 826 22.18 19.92 -13.06
C ASP A 826 23.04 20.27 -11.83
N SER A 827 24.30 20.65 -12.07
CA SER A 827 25.27 20.86 -10.99
C SER A 827 24.86 21.94 -9.98
N ARG A 828 24.05 22.93 -10.38
CA ARG A 828 23.60 24.00 -9.48
C ARG A 828 22.53 23.47 -8.52
N LEU A 829 21.54 22.77 -9.06
CA LEU A 829 20.47 22.17 -8.25
C LEU A 829 21.01 21.07 -7.33
N VAL A 830 21.97 20.26 -7.81
CA VAL A 830 22.70 19.28 -6.98
C VAL A 830 23.40 19.96 -5.81
N ALA A 831 24.10 21.09 -6.07
CA ALA A 831 24.76 21.86 -5.01
C ALA A 831 23.75 22.45 -4.01
N ASP A 832 22.63 23.01 -4.48
CA ASP A 832 21.60 23.56 -3.59
C ASP A 832 20.97 22.49 -2.69
N ILE A 833 20.69 21.29 -3.20
CA ILE A 833 20.16 20.18 -2.39
C ILE A 833 21.20 19.69 -1.38
N ARG A 834 22.48 19.62 -1.76
CA ARG A 834 23.58 19.32 -0.84
C ARG A 834 23.63 20.35 0.29
N THR A 835 23.60 21.63 -0.05
CA THR A 835 23.61 22.76 0.89
C THR A 835 22.41 22.69 1.82
N ALA A 836 21.21 22.39 1.32
CA ALA A 836 20.05 22.16 2.17
C ALA A 836 20.28 21.01 3.18
N GLY A 837 20.89 19.90 2.75
CA GLY A 837 21.28 18.79 3.64
C GLY A 837 22.28 19.19 4.72
N LEU A 838 23.22 20.07 4.39
CA LEU A 838 24.17 20.59 5.37
C LEU A 838 23.52 21.51 6.42
N HIS A 839 22.40 22.16 6.10
CA HIS A 839 21.77 23.18 6.96
C HIS A 839 20.39 22.80 7.52
N HIS A 840 19.82 21.64 7.13
CA HIS A 840 18.45 21.25 7.51
C HIS A 840 18.20 21.19 9.02
N ASP A 841 19.25 20.91 9.79
CA ASP A 841 19.21 20.60 11.21
C ASP A 841 19.94 21.65 12.07
N ASP A 842 20.33 22.78 11.49
CA ASP A 842 21.06 23.85 12.17
C ASP A 842 20.31 24.39 13.39
N GLY A 843 18.97 24.41 13.34
CA GLY A 843 18.14 24.78 14.48
C GLY A 843 18.38 23.92 15.75
N LYS A 844 18.89 22.68 15.61
CA LYS A 844 19.26 21.84 16.75
C LYS A 844 20.39 22.42 17.60
N LYS A 845 21.14 23.41 17.09
CA LYS A 845 22.15 24.17 17.84
C LYS A 845 21.56 25.05 18.94
N ASP A 846 20.23 25.16 19.05
CA ASP A 846 19.59 25.86 20.16
C ASP A 846 20.04 25.31 21.52
N PRO A 847 20.51 26.16 22.45
CA PRO A 847 20.97 25.70 23.77
C PRO A 847 19.92 24.89 24.55
N ARG A 848 18.63 25.23 24.39
CA ARG A 848 17.53 24.48 25.01
C ARG A 848 17.41 23.09 24.40
N PHE A 849 17.52 22.98 23.07
CA PHE A 849 17.42 21.71 22.37
C PHE A 849 18.65 20.82 22.65
N GLN A 850 19.86 21.38 22.68
CA GLN A 850 21.06 20.64 23.09
C GLN A 850 20.99 20.17 24.55
N THR A 851 20.34 20.94 25.45
CA THR A 851 20.07 20.48 26.83
C THR A 851 19.16 19.26 26.85
N LEU A 852 18.18 19.20 25.94
CA LEU A 852 17.32 18.02 25.77
C LEU A 852 18.14 16.81 25.27
N LEU A 853 18.99 16.97 24.25
CA LEU A 853 19.77 15.86 23.66
C LEU A 853 20.84 15.26 24.58
N ARG A 854 21.44 16.07 25.47
CA ARG A 854 22.60 15.70 26.30
C ARG A 854 22.25 15.04 27.64
N TYR A 855 20.98 15.05 28.02
CA TYR A 855 20.52 14.55 29.33
C TYR A 855 20.95 13.09 29.64
N ARG A 856 21.37 12.78 30.87
CA ARG A 856 21.85 11.43 31.29
C ARG A 856 22.96 10.77 30.42
N MET A 857 23.65 11.50 29.53
CA MET A 857 24.82 10.93 28.87
C MET A 857 26.00 10.86 29.86
N PRO A 858 26.61 9.69 30.09
CA PRO A 858 27.69 9.56 31.06
C PRO A 858 28.98 10.29 30.65
N ASN A 859 29.15 10.60 29.36
CA ASN A 859 30.23 11.41 28.79
C ASN A 859 29.65 12.35 27.71
N VAL A 860 29.31 13.59 28.07
CA VAL A 860 28.69 14.58 27.17
C VAL A 860 29.76 15.25 26.30
N PRO A 861 29.74 15.12 24.96
CA PRO A 861 30.62 15.89 24.07
C PRO A 861 30.34 17.40 24.17
N ALA A 862 31.37 18.22 23.95
CA ALA A 862 31.21 19.68 23.96
C ALA A 862 30.51 20.16 22.69
N GLU A 863 30.70 19.41 21.61
CA GLU A 863 30.15 19.62 20.27
C GLU A 863 28.62 19.40 20.24
N PRO A 864 27.89 20.04 19.30
CA PRO A 864 26.47 19.82 19.14
C PRO A 864 26.15 18.39 18.70
N LEU A 865 25.09 17.82 19.27
CA LEU A 865 24.63 16.46 18.97
C LEU A 865 23.46 16.48 17.99
N ALA A 866 23.36 15.44 17.16
CA ALA A 866 22.23 15.22 16.25
C ALA A 866 21.08 14.43 16.89
N LYS A 867 21.40 13.53 17.84
CA LYS A 867 20.46 12.55 18.42
C LYS A 867 20.58 12.44 19.94
N SER A 868 19.49 12.00 20.57
CA SER A 868 19.40 11.75 22.02
C SER A 868 19.55 10.26 22.37
N MET A 869 19.69 9.91 23.66
CA MET A 869 19.78 8.51 24.14
C MET A 869 18.50 7.97 24.81
N TYR A 870 17.35 8.65 24.75
CA TYR A 870 16.18 8.26 25.56
C TYR A 870 15.33 7.17 24.92
N ARG A 871 14.33 6.66 25.66
CA ARG A 871 13.31 5.70 25.20
C ARG A 871 11.90 5.96 25.78
N SER A 872 11.62 7.13 26.35
CA SER A 872 10.32 7.45 26.98
C SER A 872 9.70 8.76 26.45
N SER A 873 8.57 8.63 25.75
CA SER A 873 7.82 9.74 25.14
C SER A 873 7.13 10.65 26.15
N SER A 874 6.63 10.10 27.26
CA SER A 874 5.96 10.87 28.32
C SER A 874 6.93 11.82 29.04
N TRP A 875 8.17 11.38 29.24
CA TRP A 875 9.21 12.18 29.86
C TRP A 875 9.71 13.29 28.93
N GLU A 876 9.96 12.97 27.65
CA GLU A 876 10.41 13.95 26.66
C GLU A 876 9.46 15.14 26.58
N ARG A 877 8.15 14.86 26.52
CA ARG A 877 7.11 15.89 26.51
C ARG A 877 7.18 16.80 27.73
N ALA A 878 7.34 16.23 28.93
CA ALA A 878 7.49 17.02 30.15
C ALA A 878 8.74 17.91 30.10
N LYS A 879 9.85 17.39 29.56
CA LYS A 879 11.10 18.16 29.44
C LYS A 879 11.01 19.26 28.39
N ARG A 880 10.36 19.01 27.24
CA ARG A 880 10.09 20.05 26.22
C ARG A 880 9.28 21.20 26.82
N ILE A 881 8.26 20.91 27.63
CA ILE A 881 7.48 21.96 28.33
C ILE A 881 8.36 22.75 29.30
N GLU A 882 9.17 22.07 30.12
CA GLU A 882 10.11 22.72 31.05
C GLU A 882 11.06 23.68 30.33
N LEU A 883 11.59 23.26 29.18
CA LEU A 883 12.53 24.01 28.37
C LEU A 883 11.86 25.03 27.42
N ARG A 884 10.53 25.18 27.47
CA ARG A 884 9.74 26.04 26.55
C ARG A 884 9.98 25.71 25.08
N LEU A 885 10.03 24.42 24.77
CA LEU A 885 10.12 23.83 23.43
C LEU A 885 8.79 23.20 22.98
N ASP A 886 7.69 23.44 23.71
CA ASP A 886 6.36 22.97 23.33
C ASP A 886 5.90 23.64 22.02
N GLY A 887 5.61 22.84 20.99
CA GLY A 887 5.31 23.32 19.63
C GLY A 887 6.49 23.92 18.87
N TRP A 888 7.68 24.04 19.49
CA TRP A 888 8.88 24.58 18.85
C TRP A 888 9.47 23.55 17.89
N ARG A 889 9.90 24.01 16.71
CA ARG A 889 10.47 23.17 15.66
C ARG A 889 11.87 23.64 15.29
N HIS A 890 12.84 22.73 15.25
CA HIS A 890 14.20 23.08 14.84
C HIS A 890 14.26 23.45 13.37
N GLU A 891 13.48 22.82 12.48
CA GLU A 891 13.41 23.17 11.05
C GLU A 891 12.99 24.63 10.80
N GLN A 892 12.07 25.18 11.62
CA GLN A 892 11.68 26.59 11.55
C GLN A 892 12.88 27.50 11.86
N ARG A 893 13.68 27.12 12.86
CA ARG A 893 14.90 27.86 13.18
C ARG A 893 15.97 27.65 12.10
N SER A 894 16.15 26.45 11.57
CA SER A 894 17.07 26.15 10.46
C SER A 894 16.79 27.03 9.23
N ALA A 895 15.51 27.25 8.89
CA ALA A 895 15.12 28.19 7.83
C ALA A 895 15.59 29.63 8.12
N ALA A 896 15.44 30.11 9.35
CA ALA A 896 15.96 31.43 9.74
C ALA A 896 17.50 31.49 9.70
N GLU A 897 18.19 30.41 10.07
CA GLU A 897 19.66 30.33 9.97
C GLU A 897 20.14 30.40 8.51
N CYS A 898 19.49 29.67 7.59
CA CYS A 898 19.75 29.78 6.15
C CYS A 898 19.47 31.19 5.62
N TRP A 899 18.36 31.79 6.03
CA TRP A 899 17.95 33.10 5.54
C TRP A 899 18.82 34.25 6.06
N ALA A 900 19.44 34.10 7.22
CA ALA A 900 20.37 35.10 7.77
C ALA A 900 21.67 35.23 6.95
N LEU A 901 22.06 34.18 6.23
CA LEU A 901 23.26 34.16 5.39
C LEU A 901 22.97 34.73 4.00
N ASP A 902 23.92 35.44 3.38
CA ASP A 902 23.82 35.76 1.95
C ASP A 902 24.08 34.51 1.08
N SER A 903 23.73 34.57 -0.20
CA SER A 903 23.86 33.43 -1.12
C SER A 903 25.29 32.89 -1.25
N GLU A 904 26.29 33.77 -1.13
CA GLU A 904 27.70 33.37 -1.22
C GLU A 904 28.15 32.63 0.05
N SER A 905 27.77 33.14 1.23
CA SER A 905 28.07 32.54 2.53
C SER A 905 27.33 31.22 2.72
N LEU A 906 26.08 31.14 2.29
CA LEU A 906 25.27 29.91 2.31
C LEU A 906 25.75 28.90 1.26
N GLN A 907 26.50 29.32 0.23
CA GLN A 907 26.85 28.50 -0.93
C GLN A 907 25.59 27.99 -1.67
N ALA A 908 24.62 28.87 -1.87
CA ALA A 908 23.36 28.57 -2.54
C ALA A 908 23.22 29.37 -3.83
N HIS A 909 22.95 28.68 -4.94
CA HIS A 909 22.52 29.29 -6.20
C HIS A 909 21.07 29.78 -6.10
N ASP A 910 20.20 29.01 -5.47
CA ASP A 910 18.82 29.38 -5.12
C ASP A 910 18.62 29.40 -3.60
N LYS A 911 18.88 30.55 -2.98
CA LYS A 911 18.74 30.75 -1.53
C LYS A 911 17.32 30.43 -1.02
N GLU A 912 16.30 30.76 -1.80
CA GLU A 912 14.91 30.49 -1.42
C GLU A 912 14.60 28.99 -1.40
N LEU A 913 15.11 28.23 -2.38
CA LEU A 913 14.98 26.77 -2.39
C LEU A 913 15.68 26.15 -1.18
N VAL A 914 16.94 26.52 -0.91
CA VAL A 914 17.69 25.98 0.23
C VAL A 914 16.99 26.27 1.55
N THR A 915 16.50 27.50 1.72
CA THR A 915 15.76 27.95 2.92
C THR A 915 14.45 27.16 3.08
N ARG A 916 13.71 26.95 1.98
CA ARG A 916 12.50 26.13 1.99
C ARG A 916 12.80 24.70 2.39
N LEU A 917 13.75 24.05 1.72
CA LEU A 917 14.11 22.65 1.97
C LEU A 917 14.55 22.42 3.42
N ALA A 918 15.33 23.34 4.00
CA ALA A 918 15.70 23.30 5.41
C ALA A 918 14.50 23.48 6.35
N GLY A 919 13.54 24.34 6.00
CA GLY A 919 12.33 24.57 6.80
C GLY A 919 11.28 23.47 6.69
N THR A 920 11.28 22.66 5.63
CA THR A 920 10.32 21.57 5.43
C THR A 920 10.91 20.18 5.70
N SER A 921 12.04 20.10 6.39
CA SER A 921 12.82 18.87 6.57
C SER A 921 12.08 17.75 7.34
N HIS A 922 11.10 18.06 8.20
CA HIS A 922 10.22 17.06 8.81
C HIS A 922 8.78 17.11 8.26
N GLY A 923 8.54 17.85 7.19
CA GLY A 923 7.24 17.95 6.52
C GLY A 923 6.27 18.96 7.13
N HIS A 924 6.73 19.80 8.07
CA HIS A 924 6.02 20.99 8.54
C HIS A 924 6.37 22.21 7.71
N GLY A 925 5.71 23.35 7.95
CA GLY A 925 6.05 24.62 7.30
C GLY A 925 5.67 24.72 5.83
N ARG A 926 4.92 23.76 5.25
CA ARG A 926 4.54 23.76 3.83
C ARG A 926 3.63 24.92 3.41
N SER A 927 3.10 25.66 4.37
CA SER A 927 2.25 26.83 4.16
C SER A 927 2.72 28.00 5.05
N MET A 928 2.70 27.83 6.37
CA MET A 928 3.22 28.74 7.40
C MET A 928 3.72 27.99 8.63
N PHE A 929 4.42 28.72 9.50
CA PHE A 929 4.76 28.25 10.84
C PHE A 929 3.90 28.95 11.91
N PRO A 930 3.48 28.24 12.97
CA PRO A 930 2.62 28.82 14.00
C PRO A 930 3.36 29.76 14.97
N MET A 931 4.68 29.59 15.15
CA MET A 931 5.47 30.41 16.05
C MET A 931 6.02 31.65 15.36
N ASN A 932 5.92 32.80 16.04
CA ASN A 932 6.59 34.03 15.60
C ASN A 932 8.08 33.99 15.94
N ALA A 933 8.83 34.98 15.45
CA ALA A 933 10.26 35.06 15.72
C ALA A 933 10.57 35.00 17.23
N GLN A 934 9.81 35.69 18.11
CA GLN A 934 10.03 35.75 19.58
C GLN A 934 9.94 34.40 20.27
N GLN A 935 9.06 33.54 19.76
CA GLN A 935 8.88 32.20 20.27
C GLN A 935 9.99 31.26 19.78
N VAL A 936 10.44 31.41 18.53
CA VAL A 936 11.53 30.60 17.98
C VAL A 936 12.86 30.92 18.67
N ILE A 937 13.19 32.21 18.83
CA ILE A 937 14.46 32.70 19.42
C ILE A 937 14.17 33.72 20.53
N PRO A 938 13.94 33.28 21.78
CA PRO A 938 13.60 34.19 22.89
C PRO A 938 14.74 35.14 23.28
N ASP A 939 14.40 36.30 23.84
CA ASP A 939 15.37 37.31 24.32
C ASP A 939 16.38 36.74 25.33
N ALA A 940 15.94 35.77 26.15
CA ALA A 940 16.82 35.08 27.10
C ALA A 940 17.98 34.35 26.40
N ILE A 941 17.75 33.75 25.23
CA ILE A 941 18.79 33.05 24.45
C ILE A 941 19.79 34.07 23.88
N ILE A 942 19.29 35.20 23.36
CA ILE A 942 20.15 36.29 22.86
C ILE A 942 21.07 36.79 23.98
N GLN A 943 20.54 36.97 25.18
CA GLN A 943 21.32 37.39 26.36
C GLN A 943 22.38 36.35 26.72
N THR A 944 22.02 35.06 26.85
CA THR A 944 22.97 34.00 27.18
C THR A 944 24.11 33.88 26.15
N VAL A 945 23.81 33.89 24.85
CA VAL A 945 24.83 33.80 23.80
C VAL A 945 25.74 35.03 23.80
N SER A 946 25.18 36.21 24.08
CA SER A 946 25.95 37.46 24.14
C SER A 946 26.92 37.53 25.33
N GLU A 947 26.60 36.83 26.43
CA GLU A 947 27.45 36.74 27.61
C GLU A 947 28.59 35.72 27.43
N GLU A 948 28.39 34.67 26.62
CA GLU A 948 29.35 33.58 26.44
C GLU A 948 30.38 33.81 25.32
N ASN A 949 30.05 34.52 24.22
CA ASN A 949 30.96 34.82 23.10
C ASN A 949 30.55 36.07 22.30
N GLY A 950 31.43 37.07 22.18
CA GLY A 950 31.12 38.37 21.53
C GLY A 950 30.77 38.31 20.02
N ASP A 951 31.28 37.33 19.28
CA ASP A 951 31.01 37.13 17.84
C ASP A 951 29.68 36.35 17.61
N GLY A 952 29.35 35.43 18.51
CA GLY A 952 28.09 34.68 18.50
C GLY A 952 26.86 35.57 18.72
N SER A 953 27.01 36.70 19.42
CA SER A 953 25.97 37.71 19.63
C SER A 953 25.48 38.33 18.31
N GLN A 954 26.39 38.71 17.42
CA GLN A 954 26.01 39.31 16.13
C GLN A 954 25.28 38.29 15.24
N THR A 955 25.74 37.03 15.29
CA THR A 955 25.13 35.92 14.53
C THR A 955 23.71 35.63 15.00
N ILE A 956 23.46 35.50 16.31
CA ILE A 956 22.10 35.23 16.82
C ILE A 956 21.14 36.40 16.57
N HIS A 957 21.63 37.64 16.58
CA HIS A 957 20.84 38.82 16.19
C HIS A 957 20.48 38.82 14.69
N ALA A 958 21.37 38.36 13.81
CA ALA A 958 21.08 38.21 12.39
C ALA A 958 20.02 37.13 12.15
N ILE A 959 20.15 35.96 12.80
CA ILE A 959 19.14 34.88 12.74
C ILE A 959 17.79 35.37 13.27
N ARG A 960 17.80 36.15 14.35
CA ARG A 960 16.60 36.79 14.90
C ARG A 960 15.90 37.69 13.88
N SER A 961 16.66 38.58 13.21
CA SER A 961 16.13 39.47 12.19
C SER A 961 15.59 38.69 10.98
N ALA A 962 16.26 37.61 10.59
CA ALA A 962 15.81 36.72 9.52
C ALA A 962 14.48 36.03 9.88
N ALA A 963 14.32 35.58 11.13
CA ALA A 963 13.07 35.00 11.61
C ALA A 963 11.91 36.02 11.60
N GLU A 964 12.17 37.30 11.93
CA GLU A 964 11.17 38.37 11.87
C GLU A 964 10.72 38.63 10.42
N GLU A 965 11.65 38.64 9.46
CA GLU A 965 11.32 38.78 8.04
C GLU A 965 10.48 37.58 7.53
N LEU A 966 10.95 36.36 7.81
CA LEU A 966 10.28 35.14 7.33
C LEU A 966 8.89 34.96 7.95
N PHE A 967 8.79 35.02 9.28
CA PHE A 967 7.61 34.54 10.00
C PHE A 967 6.66 35.66 10.46
N ASP A 968 7.17 36.86 10.72
CA ASP A 968 6.34 37.97 11.20
C ASP A 968 5.92 38.91 10.06
N ALA A 969 6.78 39.11 9.06
CA ALA A 969 6.50 39.94 7.87
C ALA A 969 5.92 39.16 6.68
N GLY A 970 5.86 37.82 6.75
CA GLY A 970 5.20 36.97 5.76
C GLY A 970 6.05 36.59 4.53
N TYR A 971 7.37 36.74 4.60
CA TYR A 971 8.25 36.34 3.49
C TYR A 971 8.31 34.83 3.30
N TRP A 972 8.07 34.03 4.35
CA TRP A 972 8.00 32.57 4.23
C TRP A 972 6.96 32.13 3.21
N GLN A 973 5.72 32.62 3.32
CA GLN A 973 4.64 32.32 2.37
C GLN A 973 5.00 32.73 0.94
N SER A 974 5.72 33.85 0.81
CA SER A 974 6.19 34.34 -0.49
C SER A 974 7.26 33.43 -1.11
N ILE A 975 8.15 32.85 -0.28
CA ILE A 975 9.12 31.83 -0.71
C ILE A 975 8.38 30.57 -1.16
N MET A 976 7.36 30.13 -0.42
CA MET A 976 6.56 28.95 -0.78
C MET A 976 5.87 29.11 -2.13
N GLU A 977 5.19 30.24 -2.36
CA GLU A 977 4.54 30.55 -3.63
C GLU A 977 5.55 30.60 -4.80
N ARG A 978 6.65 31.35 -4.64
CA ARG A 978 7.65 31.48 -5.71
C ARG A 978 8.36 30.17 -6.04
N THR A 979 8.60 29.32 -5.05
CA THR A 979 9.21 28.00 -5.29
C THR A 979 8.22 27.01 -5.90
N ASN A 980 6.92 27.07 -5.53
CA ASN A 980 5.86 26.32 -6.22
C ASN A 980 5.77 26.71 -7.70
N GLU A 981 5.80 28.01 -8.01
CA GLU A 981 5.78 28.50 -9.40
C GLU A 981 7.03 28.13 -10.19
N ARG A 982 8.17 27.98 -9.51
CA ARG A 982 9.49 27.67 -10.12
C ARG A 982 9.74 26.19 -10.38
N TYR A 983 9.28 25.32 -9.49
CA TYR A 983 9.61 23.89 -9.52
C TYR A 983 8.38 23.00 -9.72
N GLY A 984 7.16 23.55 -9.77
CA GLY A 984 5.94 22.75 -9.77
C GLY A 984 5.52 22.32 -8.36
N LEU A 985 4.25 21.96 -8.20
CA LEU A 985 3.70 21.56 -6.89
C LEU A 985 4.20 20.18 -6.48
N TRP A 986 4.27 19.25 -7.44
CA TRP A 986 4.87 17.93 -7.23
C TRP A 986 6.39 17.99 -7.30
N GLY A 987 6.97 18.83 -8.16
CA GLY A 987 8.42 18.92 -8.31
C GLY A 987 9.09 19.46 -7.05
N ILE A 988 8.57 20.50 -6.41
CA ILE A 988 9.13 20.97 -5.14
C ILE A 988 8.95 19.93 -4.00
N ALA A 989 7.82 19.22 -3.97
CA ALA A 989 7.62 18.12 -3.04
C ALA A 989 8.59 16.95 -3.30
N PHE A 990 9.02 16.76 -4.55
CA PHE A 990 10.04 15.77 -4.92
C PHE A 990 11.42 16.18 -4.40
N LEU A 991 11.80 17.46 -4.50
CA LEU A 991 13.05 17.97 -3.91
C LEU A 991 13.06 17.83 -2.38
N GLU A 992 11.95 18.16 -1.72
CA GLU A 992 11.76 17.93 -0.28
C GLU A 992 11.91 16.43 0.06
N THR A 993 11.35 15.55 -0.77
CA THR A 993 11.42 14.10 -0.59
C THR A 993 12.86 13.58 -0.64
N LEU A 994 13.70 14.08 -1.55
CA LEU A 994 15.09 13.62 -1.67
C LEU A 994 15.89 13.95 -0.40
N LEU A 995 15.75 15.17 0.12
CA LEU A 995 16.40 15.58 1.36
C LEU A 995 15.93 14.73 2.55
N ARG A 996 14.62 14.51 2.64
CA ARG A 996 14.02 13.73 3.73
C ARG A 996 14.39 12.25 3.68
N ALA A 997 14.44 11.67 2.48
CA ALA A 997 14.94 10.33 2.29
C ALA A 997 16.42 10.22 2.67
N ALA A 998 17.22 11.25 2.39
CA ALA A 998 18.63 11.27 2.76
C ALA A 998 18.81 11.29 4.29
N ASP A 999 18.12 12.18 5.01
CA ASP A 999 18.10 12.23 6.47
C ASP A 999 17.67 10.88 7.06
N VAL A 1000 16.48 10.41 6.71
CA VAL A 1000 15.91 9.19 7.30
C VAL A 1000 16.82 7.98 7.09
N THR A 1001 17.38 7.81 5.89
CA THR A 1001 18.26 6.66 5.62
C THR A 1001 19.62 6.78 6.31
N ILE A 1002 20.19 7.99 6.46
CA ILE A 1002 21.43 8.21 7.22
C ILE A 1002 21.18 7.93 8.71
N SER A 1003 20.04 8.40 9.19
CA SER A 1003 19.54 8.18 10.53
C SER A 1003 19.37 6.70 10.86
N MET A 1004 18.84 5.89 9.93
CA MET A 1004 18.71 4.42 10.07
C MET A 1004 20.05 3.70 10.11
N GLU A 1005 21.07 4.23 9.45
CA GLU A 1005 22.45 3.71 9.50
C GLU A 1005 23.21 4.14 10.76
N GLY A 1006 22.58 4.97 11.60
CA GLY A 1006 23.13 5.47 12.84
C GLY A 1006 24.26 6.47 12.66
N ARG A 1007 24.25 7.21 11.55
CA ARG A 1007 25.22 8.26 11.18
C ARG A 1007 24.66 9.66 11.31
#